data_AF-A0A099K7M5-F1
#
_entry.id   AF-A0A099K7M5-F1
#
_cell.length_a   1.000
_cell.length_b   1.000
_cell.length_c   1.000
_cell.angle_alpha   90.00
_cell.angle_beta   90.00
_cell.angle_gamma   90.00
#
_symmetry.space_group_name_H-M   'P 1'
#
loop_
_entity.id
_entity.type
_entity.pdbx_description
1 polymer ?
#
loop_
_entity_poly.entity_id
_entity_poly.type
_entity_poly.pdbx_seq_one_letter_code
_entity_poly.pdbx_strand_id
1 'polypeptide(L)'
;MKNKNDSNHLLKKLASNTSTINKKTKANSAIAVAVLLSGMTMESAMAACDISPDNRYEFIDSISLNGSAFTNGSTLKNGDILELTPGYNAYAYRENWSVWIDLNNDDDFSDNDELVFSSSSASKSTVSATLVIPSNVNADNTEMRVVIHSDDISQNSCGFDGYGDSKDFSVSVGDGTDNGGGNSDDYALNQTPRGGNSENITSVEINNDKYTTGNNDGYADFADEKTFSVSDGDLITLTPTSNWDADWAVWIDSDSNGSFDSDEKVFSATGKRGSIVEGSLNLSDIVDGTARMRIAMNGDGNADADGFKYGEIEDYSVDVGDTDAGTDDGDTDDGKYGPDVQWKHDNVHVKVYRFEFTDVDLEYPKTALEDEFSEIQDYFDEQSYGRFSVSYEIIPGVINTGTKKSTFDDHSSWDWVNYYKDTLVGLGEDLNNKEDNTIYMILAPQLTTWDDENNETIEWGPKGGPDPGAFRMYDTGKYGVNGGGMAHEMGHAMGLHHAEAIDGDGEVFGTGDMDHVVFQIGDEKYKEKIGYGNIFGMMGNNAWDFGGLNLYYKNFFAEWDIKDDVPLVTKDGTYKIYAHDQSAIEGNLGIRVAAGNGKSTYWVEYRTKDGANTDGVQINIAEYVTENDTREYYYDTSYLLDMTPGSISEFEGDPWNGYDMKDAELVIGKSYKDKWGAFTITTKRTGGTLGTAGAWIEVEVEMH
;
A
#
# COMPACT_ATOMS: atom_id res chain seq x y z
N MET A 1 -29.64 51.64 -49.49
CA MET A 1 -30.49 50.55 -50.03
C MET A 1 -30.80 49.57 -48.89
N LYS A 2 -32.08 49.22 -48.76
CA LYS A 2 -32.78 48.26 -47.87
C LYS A 2 -31.98 47.26 -47.00
N ASN A 3 -32.37 47.29 -45.72
CA ASN A 3 -32.84 46.23 -44.81
C ASN A 3 -32.00 44.98 -44.46
N LYS A 4 -31.81 44.84 -43.14
CA LYS A 4 -31.77 43.59 -42.37
C LYS A 4 -32.97 42.68 -42.67
N ASN A 5 -32.71 41.37 -42.78
CA ASN A 5 -33.60 40.23 -42.53
C ASN A 5 -32.66 39.06 -42.16
N ASP A 6 -32.70 38.49 -40.96
CA ASP A 6 -33.65 37.44 -40.53
C ASP A 6 -33.75 36.28 -41.51
N SER A 7 -33.24 35.11 -41.13
CA SER A 7 -34.04 33.88 -40.97
C SER A 7 -33.15 32.68 -40.69
N ASN A 8 -33.06 32.32 -39.40
CA ASN A 8 -32.91 30.95 -38.96
C ASN A 8 -34.11 30.13 -39.47
N HIS A 9 -33.86 29.08 -40.24
CA HIS A 9 -34.88 28.08 -40.55
C HIS A 9 -34.24 26.74 -40.84
N LEU A 10 -34.19 25.86 -39.82
CA LEU A 10 -34.46 24.43 -39.94
C LEU A 10 -34.50 23.77 -38.56
N LEU A 11 -35.50 24.17 -37.76
CA LEU A 11 -36.25 23.23 -36.92
C LEU A 11 -37.45 22.77 -37.76
N LYS A 12 -37.47 21.48 -38.13
CA LYS A 12 -38.65 20.79 -38.64
C LYS A 12 -38.62 19.35 -38.14
N LYS A 13 -39.70 18.97 -37.44
CA LYS A 13 -40.06 17.67 -36.84
C LYS A 13 -39.33 17.38 -35.51
N LEU A 14 -39.99 17.13 -34.38
CA LEU A 14 -41.38 16.84 -34.06
C LEU A 14 -41.77 17.49 -32.71
N ALA A 15 -42.86 18.24 -32.69
CA ALA A 15 -43.66 18.46 -31.49
C ALA A 15 -45.10 18.81 -31.92
N SER A 16 -45.96 17.80 -32.02
CA SER A 16 -47.41 17.96 -31.83
C SER A 16 -48.03 16.60 -31.55
N ASN A 17 -48.54 16.41 -30.33
CA ASN A 17 -49.94 16.03 -30.13
C ASN A 17 -50.24 16.04 -28.64
N THR A 18 -50.85 17.15 -28.22
CA THR A 18 -51.61 17.26 -26.97
C THR A 18 -52.96 16.59 -27.19
N SER A 19 -53.36 15.68 -26.29
CA SER A 19 -54.78 15.32 -26.15
C SER A 19 -55.16 15.19 -24.67
N THR A 20 -55.86 16.23 -24.21
CA THR A 20 -57.00 16.21 -23.28
C THR A 20 -57.03 15.20 -22.12
N ILE A 21 -56.81 15.70 -20.89
CA ILE A 21 -57.24 15.06 -19.64
C ILE A 21 -58.59 15.66 -19.22
N ASN A 22 -59.64 14.83 -19.19
CA ASN A 22 -60.95 15.16 -18.64
C ASN A 22 -61.04 14.66 -17.18
N LYS A 23 -61.46 15.53 -16.26
CA LYS A 23 -61.76 15.21 -14.85
C LYS A 23 -63.09 14.45 -14.69
N LYS A 24 -63.13 13.55 -13.69
CA LYS A 24 -64.24 12.82 -12.99
C LYS A 24 -64.03 11.29 -13.12
N THR A 25 -64.03 10.42 -12.10
CA THR A 25 -64.76 10.35 -10.81
C THR A 25 -64.10 9.29 -9.89
N LYS A 26 -64.30 9.39 -8.58
CA LYS A 26 -63.98 8.41 -7.51
C LYS A 26 -64.41 6.96 -7.83
N ALA A 27 -63.62 5.97 -7.41
CA ALA A 27 -63.94 5.00 -6.32
C ALA A 27 -63.08 3.72 -6.37
N ASN A 28 -62.46 3.41 -5.23
CA ASN A 28 -62.02 2.12 -4.66
C ASN A 28 -61.86 0.90 -5.58
N SER A 29 -60.67 0.29 -5.57
CA SER A 29 -60.46 -1.08 -5.07
C SER A 29 -58.95 -1.38 -4.96
N ALA A 30 -58.54 -1.87 -3.79
CA ALA A 30 -57.20 -2.36 -3.51
C ALA A 30 -57.02 -3.75 -4.13
N ILE A 31 -55.93 -3.97 -4.88
CA ILE A 31 -55.28 -5.27 -5.09
C ILE A 31 -53.78 -4.98 -5.23
N ALA A 32 -52.97 -5.56 -4.33
CA ALA A 32 -51.52 -5.57 -4.45
C ALA A 32 -51.10 -6.45 -5.63
N VAL A 33 -50.31 -5.91 -6.55
CA VAL A 33 -49.49 -6.68 -7.51
C VAL A 33 -48.15 -5.97 -7.60
N ALA A 34 -47.14 -6.63 -7.07
CA ALA A 34 -45.73 -6.34 -7.31
C ALA A 34 -45.38 -6.59 -8.78
N VAL A 35 -44.19 -6.12 -9.16
CA VAL A 35 -43.49 -6.31 -10.44
C VAL A 35 -43.90 -5.33 -11.54
N LEU A 36 -43.02 -4.35 -11.76
CA LEU A 36 -42.62 -3.81 -13.06
C LEU A 36 -41.38 -2.91 -12.85
N LEU A 37 -40.26 -3.53 -12.50
CA LEU A 37 -38.95 -3.03 -12.94
C LEU A 37 -38.58 -3.91 -14.15
N SER A 38 -38.74 -3.39 -15.35
CA SER A 38 -38.09 -3.93 -16.53
C SER A 38 -37.02 -2.94 -16.95
N GLY A 39 -35.79 -3.42 -17.04
CA GLY A 39 -34.69 -2.74 -17.70
C GLY A 39 -33.58 -2.23 -16.77
N MET A 40 -33.06 -3.08 -15.89
CA MET A 40 -31.63 -3.06 -15.61
C MET A 40 -31.14 -4.42 -16.04
N THR A 41 -30.44 -4.46 -17.18
CA THR A 41 -29.50 -5.55 -17.44
C THR A 41 -28.54 -5.53 -16.27
N MET A 42 -28.48 -6.63 -15.51
CA MET A 42 -27.34 -6.87 -14.64
C MET A 42 -26.11 -6.79 -15.55
N GLU A 43 -25.17 -5.91 -15.19
CA GLU A 43 -23.82 -5.90 -15.74
C GLU A 43 -23.37 -7.37 -15.79
N SER A 44 -23.06 -7.85 -16.98
CA SER A 44 -22.31 -9.09 -17.13
C SER A 44 -20.97 -8.89 -16.42
N ALA A 45 -20.53 -9.89 -15.65
CA ALA A 45 -19.15 -10.01 -15.22
C ALA A 45 -18.23 -9.71 -16.42
N MET A 46 -17.09 -9.06 -16.17
CA MET A 46 -16.11 -8.79 -17.22
C MET A 46 -15.64 -10.14 -17.74
N ALA A 47 -16.21 -10.58 -18.85
CA ALA A 47 -15.93 -11.90 -19.38
C ALA A 47 -14.42 -12.04 -19.61
N ALA A 48 -13.78 -12.97 -18.90
CA ALA A 48 -12.40 -13.44 -19.13
C ALA A 48 -12.05 -13.60 -20.63
N CYS A 49 -13.06 -13.87 -21.47
CA CYS A 49 -12.98 -13.88 -22.93
C CYS A 49 -14.36 -13.90 -23.60
N ASP A 50 -14.42 -13.48 -24.88
CA ASP A 50 -15.66 -13.47 -25.68
C ASP A 50 -16.24 -14.89 -25.93
N ILE A 51 -17.54 -15.05 -25.65
CA ILE A 51 -18.36 -16.21 -26.03
C ILE A 51 -19.70 -15.73 -26.61
N SER A 52 -20.20 -16.39 -27.67
CA SER A 52 -21.47 -15.98 -28.30
C SER A 52 -22.30 -17.19 -28.79
N PRO A 53 -22.76 -18.04 -27.86
CA PRO A 53 -23.57 -19.19 -28.23
C PRO A 53 -25.01 -18.77 -28.58
N ASP A 54 -25.66 -19.53 -29.45
CA ASP A 54 -27.01 -19.31 -29.93
C ASP A 54 -28.05 -20.00 -29.04
N ASN A 55 -28.56 -19.26 -28.07
CA ASN A 55 -29.50 -19.75 -27.07
C ASN A 55 -30.97 -19.83 -27.54
N ARG A 56 -31.24 -19.71 -28.85
CA ARG A 56 -32.61 -19.73 -29.39
C ARG A 56 -33.30 -21.08 -29.20
N TYR A 57 -32.55 -22.18 -29.11
CA TYR A 57 -33.11 -23.54 -29.07
C TYR A 57 -32.84 -24.27 -27.77
N GLU A 58 -31.67 -24.07 -27.17
CA GLU A 58 -31.27 -24.58 -25.86
C GLU A 58 -30.66 -23.46 -25.03
N PHE A 59 -30.95 -23.45 -23.74
CA PHE A 59 -30.49 -22.42 -22.82
C PHE A 59 -30.38 -22.94 -21.40
N ILE A 60 -29.69 -22.21 -20.52
CA ILE A 60 -29.61 -22.55 -19.10
C ILE A 60 -30.90 -22.09 -18.42
N ASP A 61 -31.81 -23.03 -18.11
CA ASP A 61 -33.09 -22.73 -17.47
C ASP A 61 -32.91 -22.37 -15.99
N SER A 62 -32.19 -23.21 -15.24
CA SER A 62 -31.85 -22.92 -13.84
C SER A 62 -30.57 -23.60 -13.38
N ILE A 63 -29.94 -23.00 -12.36
CA ILE A 63 -28.80 -23.53 -11.62
C ILE A 63 -29.19 -23.49 -10.14
N SER A 64 -28.93 -24.57 -9.41
CA SER A 64 -29.11 -24.61 -7.96
C SER A 64 -27.86 -25.17 -7.28
N LEU A 65 -27.43 -24.56 -6.19
CA LEU A 65 -26.31 -25.00 -5.36
C LEU A 65 -26.86 -25.74 -4.14
N ASN A 66 -26.49 -27.01 -3.98
CA ASN A 66 -26.89 -27.86 -2.86
C ASN A 66 -28.42 -27.86 -2.59
N GLY A 67 -29.21 -27.76 -3.66
CA GLY A 67 -30.68 -27.74 -3.62
C GLY A 67 -31.32 -26.37 -3.39
N SER A 68 -30.52 -25.30 -3.26
CA SER A 68 -30.99 -23.91 -3.16
C SER A 68 -30.71 -23.15 -4.45
N ALA A 69 -31.51 -22.12 -4.77
CA ALA A 69 -31.28 -21.32 -5.98
C ALA A 69 -29.89 -20.68 -5.96
N PHE A 70 -29.14 -20.83 -7.04
CA PHE A 70 -27.81 -20.24 -7.19
C PHE A 70 -27.92 -18.78 -7.62
N THR A 71 -27.12 -17.90 -7.01
CA THR A 71 -27.14 -16.45 -7.25
C THR A 71 -25.73 -15.87 -7.23
N ASN A 72 -25.56 -14.65 -7.78
CA ASN A 72 -24.31 -13.90 -7.66
C ASN A 72 -23.91 -13.72 -6.19
N GLY A 73 -22.63 -13.85 -5.88
CA GLY A 73 -22.06 -13.82 -4.52
C GLY A 73 -22.29 -15.09 -3.71
N SER A 74 -22.61 -16.23 -4.33
CA SER A 74 -22.69 -17.51 -3.60
C SER A 74 -21.28 -18.01 -3.28
N THR A 75 -21.08 -18.54 -2.07
CA THR A 75 -19.84 -19.21 -1.65
C THR A 75 -19.86 -20.68 -2.07
N LEU A 76 -18.77 -21.16 -2.69
CA LEU A 76 -18.59 -22.51 -3.23
C LEU A 76 -17.44 -23.23 -2.51
N LYS A 77 -17.66 -24.49 -2.18
CA LYS A 77 -16.67 -25.36 -1.52
C LYS A 77 -16.36 -26.59 -2.37
N ASN A 78 -15.19 -27.18 -2.15
CA ASN A 78 -14.86 -28.46 -2.77
C ASN A 78 -15.92 -29.52 -2.43
N GLY A 79 -16.45 -30.19 -3.46
CA GLY A 79 -17.50 -31.20 -3.30
C GLY A 79 -18.93 -30.65 -3.31
N ASP A 80 -19.13 -29.34 -3.41
CA ASP A 80 -20.44 -28.75 -3.63
C ASP A 80 -21.09 -29.26 -4.92
N ILE A 81 -22.42 -29.32 -4.93
CA ILE A 81 -23.19 -29.86 -6.06
C ILE A 81 -24.02 -28.76 -6.70
N LEU A 82 -23.72 -28.47 -7.96
CA LEU A 82 -24.56 -27.66 -8.84
C LEU A 82 -25.52 -28.57 -9.62
N GLU A 83 -26.82 -28.30 -9.52
CA GLU A 83 -27.82 -28.92 -10.39
C GLU A 83 -28.08 -28.02 -11.60
N LEU A 84 -27.56 -28.43 -12.75
CA LEU A 84 -27.57 -27.69 -14.00
C LEU A 84 -28.75 -28.14 -14.86
N THR A 85 -29.80 -27.31 -14.98
CA THR A 85 -31.04 -27.69 -15.68
C THR A 85 -31.12 -27.04 -17.07
N PRO A 86 -31.16 -27.83 -18.16
CA PRO A 86 -31.32 -27.30 -19.51
C PRO A 86 -32.78 -26.92 -19.81
N GLY A 87 -32.96 -25.83 -20.55
CA GLY A 87 -34.21 -25.39 -21.15
C GLY A 87 -34.20 -25.57 -22.66
N TYR A 88 -35.37 -25.82 -23.26
CA TYR A 88 -35.48 -26.03 -24.71
C TYR A 88 -36.70 -25.37 -25.33
N ASN A 89 -36.52 -24.79 -26.51
CA ASN A 89 -37.61 -24.35 -27.37
C ASN A 89 -37.98 -25.47 -28.38
N ALA A 90 -39.08 -26.18 -28.08
CA ALA A 90 -39.74 -27.25 -28.86
C ALA A 90 -39.20 -28.69 -28.70
N TYR A 91 -37.91 -28.96 -28.85
CA TYR A 91 -37.35 -30.33 -28.76
C TYR A 91 -36.20 -30.37 -27.76
N ALA A 92 -36.13 -31.44 -26.95
CA ALA A 92 -35.01 -31.65 -26.03
C ALA A 92 -33.82 -32.26 -26.78
N TYR A 93 -32.70 -31.54 -26.78
CA TYR A 93 -31.41 -31.95 -27.33
C TYR A 93 -30.51 -32.51 -26.22
N ARG A 94 -29.39 -33.12 -26.59
CA ARG A 94 -28.44 -33.67 -25.61
C ARG A 94 -27.25 -32.71 -25.58
N GLU A 95 -27.01 -32.09 -24.45
CA GLU A 95 -26.03 -31.03 -24.27
C GLU A 95 -24.89 -31.44 -23.36
N ASN A 96 -23.69 -30.93 -23.63
CA ASN A 96 -22.55 -31.01 -22.74
C ASN A 96 -22.51 -29.77 -21.85
N TRP A 97 -21.95 -29.93 -20.65
CA TRP A 97 -21.82 -28.89 -19.65
C TRP A 97 -20.39 -28.81 -19.15
N SER A 98 -19.92 -27.58 -18.93
CA SER A 98 -18.66 -27.29 -18.26
C SER A 98 -18.81 -26.09 -17.34
N VAL A 99 -18.04 -26.10 -16.26
CA VAL A 99 -17.97 -25.03 -15.26
C VAL A 99 -16.51 -24.68 -15.06
N TRP A 100 -16.21 -23.39 -15.22
CA TRP A 100 -14.93 -22.80 -14.87
C TRP A 100 -15.10 -21.85 -13.70
N ILE A 101 -14.09 -21.79 -12.85
CA ILE A 101 -13.95 -20.78 -11.81
C ILE A 101 -12.53 -20.27 -11.93
N ASP A 102 -12.37 -18.95 -11.93
CA ASP A 102 -11.07 -18.30 -11.86
C ASP A 102 -10.55 -18.50 -10.43
N LEU A 103 -9.68 -19.50 -10.26
CA LEU A 103 -9.30 -19.94 -8.91
C LEU A 103 -8.12 -19.14 -8.35
N ASN A 104 -7.43 -18.40 -9.21
CA ASN A 104 -6.24 -17.62 -8.89
C ASN A 104 -6.44 -16.10 -9.07
N ASN A 105 -7.65 -15.67 -9.43
CA ASN A 105 -8.07 -14.28 -9.68
C ASN A 105 -7.30 -13.58 -10.81
N ASP A 106 -6.77 -14.33 -11.79
CA ASP A 106 -5.98 -13.72 -12.87
C ASP A 106 -6.83 -13.16 -14.04
N ASP A 107 -8.15 -13.05 -13.82
CA ASP A 107 -9.17 -12.60 -14.77
C ASP A 107 -9.20 -13.48 -16.05
N ASP A 108 -8.68 -14.71 -15.98
CA ASP A 108 -8.80 -15.70 -17.04
C ASP A 108 -9.32 -17.08 -16.57
N PHE A 109 -9.24 -18.08 -17.44
CA PHE A 109 -9.72 -19.45 -17.19
C PHE A 109 -8.77 -20.47 -17.85
N SER A 110 -7.51 -20.08 -18.02
CA SER A 110 -6.52 -20.78 -18.83
C SER A 110 -5.73 -21.82 -18.04
N ASP A 111 -5.87 -21.82 -16.70
CA ASP A 111 -5.19 -22.75 -15.83
C ASP A 111 -5.85 -24.13 -15.76
N ASN A 112 -5.03 -25.12 -15.42
CA ASN A 112 -5.43 -26.53 -15.52
C ASN A 112 -6.45 -26.96 -14.46
N ASP A 113 -6.53 -26.23 -13.35
CA ASP A 113 -7.37 -26.48 -12.18
C ASP A 113 -8.67 -25.68 -12.16
N GLU A 114 -8.82 -24.72 -13.07
CA GLU A 114 -9.99 -23.84 -13.16
C GLU A 114 -11.20 -24.49 -13.82
N LEU A 115 -10.98 -25.54 -14.62
CA LEU A 115 -12.06 -26.42 -15.06
C LEU A 115 -12.52 -27.32 -13.91
N VAL A 116 -13.35 -26.77 -13.02
CA VAL A 116 -13.84 -27.45 -11.81
C VAL A 116 -14.91 -28.51 -12.10
N PHE A 117 -15.54 -28.49 -13.28
CA PHE A 117 -16.45 -29.55 -13.73
C PHE A 117 -16.57 -29.66 -15.26
N SER A 118 -16.64 -30.89 -15.75
CA SER A 118 -17.06 -31.19 -17.13
C SER A 118 -17.92 -32.46 -17.20
N SER A 119 -18.98 -32.41 -18.00
CA SER A 119 -19.90 -33.54 -18.19
C SER A 119 -19.24 -34.68 -18.97
N SER A 120 -19.32 -35.91 -18.45
CA SER A 120 -18.76 -37.10 -19.13
C SER A 120 -19.53 -37.54 -20.38
N SER A 121 -20.79 -37.10 -20.55
CA SER A 121 -21.57 -37.33 -21.75
C SER A 121 -22.76 -36.39 -21.85
N ALA A 122 -23.12 -36.02 -23.07
CA ALA A 122 -24.26 -35.13 -23.33
C ALA A 122 -25.59 -35.63 -22.71
N SER A 123 -26.36 -34.74 -22.09
CA SER A 123 -27.62 -35.05 -21.41
C SER A 123 -28.76 -34.13 -21.87
N LYS A 124 -29.99 -34.65 -21.83
CA LYS A 124 -31.22 -33.87 -22.12
C LYS A 124 -32.04 -33.54 -20.86
N SER A 125 -31.47 -33.86 -19.70
CA SER A 125 -32.04 -33.69 -18.37
C SER A 125 -31.01 -33.04 -17.46
N THR A 126 -31.46 -32.55 -16.31
CA THR A 126 -30.60 -31.96 -15.27
C THR A 126 -29.36 -32.81 -15.00
N VAL A 127 -28.22 -32.14 -14.89
CA VAL A 127 -26.90 -32.71 -14.59
C VAL A 127 -26.49 -32.27 -13.19
N SER A 128 -26.19 -33.23 -12.31
CA SER A 128 -25.54 -32.97 -11.03
C SER A 128 -24.04 -32.82 -11.26
N ALA A 129 -23.53 -31.61 -11.10
CA ALA A 129 -22.13 -31.25 -11.22
C ALA A 129 -21.51 -31.13 -9.82
N THR A 130 -20.75 -32.15 -9.41
CA THR A 130 -19.93 -32.06 -8.20
C THR A 130 -18.65 -31.29 -8.55
N LEU A 131 -18.44 -30.15 -7.89
CA LEU A 131 -17.29 -29.30 -8.10
C LEU A 131 -16.03 -29.94 -7.51
N VAL A 132 -14.95 -29.92 -8.28
CA VAL A 132 -13.62 -30.33 -7.81
C VAL A 132 -12.78 -29.06 -7.69
N ILE A 133 -12.65 -28.57 -6.47
CA ILE A 133 -11.89 -27.36 -6.14
C ILE A 133 -10.70 -27.79 -5.26
N PRO A 134 -9.46 -27.31 -5.51
CA PRO A 134 -8.33 -27.58 -4.62
C PRO A 134 -8.65 -27.11 -3.19
N SER A 135 -8.24 -27.88 -2.17
CA SER A 135 -8.63 -27.63 -0.76
C SER A 135 -7.95 -26.42 -0.12
N ASN A 136 -7.06 -25.74 -0.84
CA ASN A 136 -6.25 -24.61 -0.40
C ASN A 136 -6.54 -23.34 -1.22
N VAL A 137 -7.67 -23.27 -1.92
CA VAL A 137 -8.08 -22.09 -2.69
C VAL A 137 -9.18 -21.37 -1.93
N ASN A 138 -8.87 -20.15 -1.49
CA ASN A 138 -9.83 -19.16 -1.05
C ASN A 138 -9.78 -17.99 -2.05
N ALA A 139 -10.91 -17.67 -2.67
CA ALA A 139 -10.99 -16.57 -3.62
C ALA A 139 -12.32 -15.85 -3.39
N ASP A 140 -12.29 -14.56 -3.04
CA ASP A 140 -13.49 -13.78 -2.82
C ASP A 140 -13.87 -12.98 -4.06
N ASN A 141 -15.16 -13.01 -4.42
CA ASN A 141 -15.72 -12.31 -5.58
C ASN A 141 -15.08 -12.66 -6.94
N THR A 142 -14.57 -13.88 -7.09
CA THR A 142 -14.00 -14.41 -8.35
C THR A 142 -15.07 -14.71 -9.42
N GLU A 143 -14.68 -14.73 -10.70
CA GLU A 143 -15.53 -15.09 -11.83
C GLU A 143 -15.76 -16.62 -11.93
N MET A 144 -17.01 -17.00 -12.14
CA MET A 144 -17.40 -18.37 -12.47
C MET A 144 -18.24 -18.36 -13.74
N ARG A 145 -17.87 -19.23 -14.68
CA ARG A 145 -18.56 -19.42 -15.95
C ARG A 145 -19.20 -20.80 -16.06
N VAL A 146 -20.49 -20.83 -16.37
CA VAL A 146 -21.24 -22.06 -16.68
C VAL A 146 -21.66 -22.04 -18.14
N VAL A 147 -21.31 -23.09 -18.88
CA VAL A 147 -21.62 -23.21 -20.31
C VAL A 147 -22.40 -24.49 -20.60
N ILE A 148 -23.44 -24.36 -21.44
CA ILE A 148 -24.15 -25.48 -22.07
C ILE A 148 -23.93 -25.41 -23.58
N HIS A 149 -23.52 -26.52 -24.21
CA HIS A 149 -23.26 -26.54 -25.65
C HIS A 149 -23.48 -27.92 -26.29
N SER A 150 -23.87 -27.90 -27.58
CA SER A 150 -24.17 -29.11 -28.37
C SER A 150 -22.94 -29.98 -28.69
N ASP A 151 -21.75 -29.37 -28.73
CA ASP A 151 -20.44 -30.05 -28.85
C ASP A 151 -19.71 -30.15 -27.49
N ASP A 152 -18.64 -30.93 -27.42
CA ASP A 152 -17.76 -31.02 -26.22
C ASP A 152 -16.92 -29.76 -26.08
N ILE A 153 -16.96 -29.15 -24.90
CA ILE A 153 -16.37 -27.84 -24.57
C ILE A 153 -15.34 -27.93 -23.45
N SER A 154 -14.91 -29.14 -23.07
CA SER A 154 -14.00 -29.40 -21.94
C SER A 154 -12.54 -28.94 -22.10
N GLN A 155 -12.20 -28.23 -23.17
CA GLN A 155 -10.82 -27.86 -23.50
C GLN A 155 -10.56 -26.36 -23.60
N ASN A 156 -11.61 -25.54 -23.69
CA ASN A 156 -11.48 -24.09 -23.74
C ASN A 156 -12.64 -23.48 -22.95
N SER A 157 -12.43 -22.37 -22.27
CA SER A 157 -13.46 -21.55 -21.62
C SER A 157 -14.05 -20.47 -22.56
N CYS A 158 -13.47 -20.34 -23.76
CA CYS A 158 -13.66 -19.24 -24.69
C CYS A 158 -14.05 -19.70 -26.11
N GLY A 159 -14.59 -18.77 -26.91
CA GLY A 159 -14.62 -18.91 -28.37
C GLY A 159 -15.60 -19.94 -28.91
N PHE A 160 -16.67 -20.24 -28.17
CA PHE A 160 -17.74 -21.13 -28.65
C PHE A 160 -18.78 -20.38 -29.46
N ASP A 161 -18.98 -20.85 -30.69
CA ASP A 161 -20.07 -20.49 -31.60
C ASP A 161 -20.91 -21.74 -31.94
N GLY A 162 -22.23 -21.59 -32.05
CA GLY A 162 -23.12 -22.75 -32.25
C GLY A 162 -24.30 -22.74 -31.30
N TYR A 163 -25.03 -23.85 -31.20
CA TYR A 163 -26.19 -23.94 -30.32
C TYR A 163 -25.74 -24.24 -28.88
N GLY A 164 -26.21 -23.40 -27.95
CA GLY A 164 -25.79 -23.41 -26.55
C GLY A 164 -26.16 -22.10 -25.83
N ASP A 165 -25.71 -21.96 -24.59
CA ASP A 165 -25.90 -20.77 -23.76
C ASP A 165 -24.79 -20.70 -22.70
N SER A 166 -24.54 -19.53 -22.15
CA SER A 166 -23.56 -19.34 -21.08
C SER A 166 -24.07 -18.35 -20.03
N LYS A 167 -23.61 -18.52 -18.79
CA LYS A 167 -23.85 -17.57 -17.70
C LYS A 167 -22.60 -17.43 -16.86
N ASP A 168 -22.26 -16.17 -16.62
CA ASP A 168 -21.16 -15.77 -15.76
C ASP A 168 -21.73 -15.23 -14.44
N PHE A 169 -21.03 -15.50 -13.35
CA PHE A 169 -21.38 -15.14 -11.98
C PHE A 169 -20.12 -14.67 -11.28
N SER A 170 -20.21 -13.72 -10.36
CA SER A 170 -19.20 -13.60 -9.30
C SER A 170 -19.59 -14.47 -8.12
N VAL A 171 -18.62 -15.16 -7.54
CA VAL A 171 -18.77 -16.14 -6.46
C VAL A 171 -17.63 -15.96 -5.45
N SER A 172 -17.75 -16.57 -4.29
CA SER A 172 -16.58 -16.80 -3.42
C SER A 172 -16.26 -18.29 -3.43
N VAL A 173 -14.99 -18.65 -3.30
CA VAL A 173 -14.48 -20.02 -3.22
C VAL A 173 -13.80 -20.20 -1.88
N GLY A 174 -14.03 -21.33 -1.25
CA GLY A 174 -13.50 -21.62 0.08
C GLY A 174 -14.54 -21.39 1.18
N ASP A 175 -14.08 -21.22 2.41
CA ASP A 175 -14.97 -21.09 3.57
C ASP A 175 -15.50 -19.65 3.80
N GLY A 176 -15.13 -18.70 2.93
CA GLY A 176 -15.32 -17.25 3.15
C GLY A 176 -14.27 -16.73 4.14
N THR A 177 -14.26 -15.42 4.44
CA THR A 177 -13.44 -14.84 5.51
C THR A 177 -13.82 -15.44 6.87
N ASP A 178 -13.31 -16.63 7.16
CA ASP A 178 -13.50 -17.37 8.38
C ASP A 178 -12.16 -17.34 9.12
N ASN A 179 -12.07 -16.45 10.11
CA ASN A 179 -10.97 -16.39 11.08
C ASN A 179 -11.03 -17.64 11.99
N GLY A 180 -10.77 -18.83 11.44
CA GLY A 180 -10.60 -20.07 12.20
C GLY A 180 -11.87 -20.65 12.86
N GLY A 181 -13.01 -20.68 12.16
CA GLY A 181 -14.30 -21.16 12.68
C GLY A 181 -14.82 -22.48 12.11
N GLY A 182 -13.98 -23.50 11.92
CA GLY A 182 -14.26 -24.67 11.08
C GLY A 182 -14.92 -25.92 11.69
N ASN A 183 -15.03 -26.17 13.01
CA ASN A 183 -15.80 -27.29 13.59
C ASN A 183 -15.91 -27.18 15.13
N SER A 184 -16.72 -28.01 15.81
CA SER A 184 -16.75 -28.03 17.29
C SER A 184 -15.48 -28.57 17.96
N ASP A 185 -14.49 -28.99 17.17
CA ASP A 185 -13.30 -29.71 17.60
C ASP A 185 -12.00 -28.96 17.25
N ASP A 186 -12.07 -27.78 16.62
CA ASP A 186 -10.90 -26.99 16.24
C ASP A 186 -10.23 -26.39 17.48
N TYR A 187 -8.90 -26.38 17.46
CA TYR A 187 -8.03 -25.94 18.56
C TYR A 187 -8.26 -26.67 19.90
N ALA A 188 -8.99 -27.79 19.90
CA ALA A 188 -9.42 -28.49 21.10
C ALA A 188 -8.22 -29.05 21.89
N LEU A 189 -8.17 -28.71 23.19
CA LEU A 189 -7.14 -29.23 24.07
C LEU A 189 -7.42 -30.70 24.46
N ASN A 190 -6.42 -31.55 24.30
CA ASN A 190 -6.38 -32.89 24.88
C ASN A 190 -6.42 -32.83 26.41
N GLN A 191 -5.89 -31.75 26.99
CA GLN A 191 -5.97 -31.46 28.42
C GLN A 191 -5.92 -29.96 28.70
N THR A 192 -6.98 -29.41 29.31
CA THR A 192 -6.95 -28.03 29.82
C THR A 192 -6.00 -27.90 31.02
N PRO A 193 -5.08 -26.92 31.01
CA PRO A 193 -4.24 -26.60 32.17
C PRO A 193 -5.06 -26.24 33.40
N ARG A 194 -4.47 -26.39 34.60
CA ARG A 194 -5.18 -26.08 35.84
C ARG A 194 -5.33 -24.57 36.09
N GLY A 195 -4.40 -23.75 35.58
CA GLY A 195 -4.31 -22.32 35.86
C GLY A 195 -4.36 -21.94 37.33
N GLY A 196 -4.81 -20.70 37.56
CA GLY A 196 -5.11 -20.15 38.88
C GLY A 196 -4.25 -18.94 39.27
N ASN A 197 -4.57 -18.32 40.40
CA ASN A 197 -3.86 -17.17 40.98
C ASN A 197 -2.34 -17.35 41.23
N SER A 198 -1.79 -18.53 41.01
CA SER A 198 -0.39 -18.86 41.26
C SER A 198 0.32 -19.39 40.02
N GLU A 199 -0.38 -19.43 38.88
CA GLU A 199 0.08 -19.98 37.63
C GLU A 199 -0.83 -19.45 36.51
N ASN A 200 -0.56 -18.22 36.06
CA ASN A 200 -1.24 -17.58 34.94
C ASN A 200 -0.32 -16.67 34.11
N ILE A 201 -0.72 -16.39 32.88
CA ILE A 201 -0.22 -15.32 32.03
C ILE A 201 -0.95 -14.04 32.47
N THR A 202 -0.18 -13.03 32.85
CA THR A 202 -0.71 -11.76 33.37
C THR A 202 -0.78 -10.70 32.28
N SER A 203 0.16 -10.73 31.34
CA SER A 203 0.06 -9.96 30.10
C SER A 203 0.91 -10.57 29.00
N VAL A 204 0.45 -10.37 27.78
CA VAL A 204 1.19 -10.59 26.54
C VAL A 204 1.42 -9.21 25.93
N GLU A 205 2.65 -8.96 25.50
CA GLU A 205 3.02 -7.71 24.84
C GLU A 205 3.88 -8.04 23.63
N ILE A 206 3.47 -7.59 22.45
CA ILE A 206 4.21 -7.79 21.20
C ILE A 206 4.36 -6.42 20.55
N ASN A 207 5.60 -6.03 20.22
CA ASN A 207 5.90 -4.73 19.63
C ASN A 207 5.22 -3.52 20.33
N ASN A 208 5.35 -3.45 21.67
CA ASN A 208 4.73 -2.44 22.55
C ASN A 208 3.19 -2.43 22.60
N ASP A 209 2.52 -3.37 21.93
CA ASP A 209 1.09 -3.61 22.05
C ASP A 209 0.82 -4.59 23.20
N LYS A 210 0.50 -4.04 24.38
CA LYS A 210 0.29 -4.80 25.61
C LYS A 210 -1.18 -5.15 25.83
N TYR A 211 -1.49 -6.44 25.92
CA TYR A 211 -2.76 -6.94 26.40
C TYR A 211 -2.64 -7.56 27.80
N THR A 212 -3.37 -7.01 28.77
CA THR A 212 -3.37 -7.49 30.16
C THR A 212 -4.54 -8.44 30.37
N THR A 213 -4.23 -9.68 30.75
CA THR A 213 -5.21 -10.73 31.04
C THR A 213 -5.23 -11.00 32.55
N GLY A 214 -4.82 -12.19 33.00
CA GLY A 214 -4.77 -12.58 34.39
C GLY A 214 -5.16 -14.04 34.59
N ASN A 215 -5.79 -14.36 35.72
CA ASN A 215 -6.19 -15.74 35.98
C ASN A 215 -7.45 -16.10 35.18
N ASN A 216 -7.30 -16.97 34.17
CA ASN A 216 -8.37 -17.46 33.31
C ASN A 216 -8.73 -18.93 33.57
N ASP A 217 -8.38 -19.45 34.75
CA ASP A 217 -8.62 -20.84 35.15
C ASP A 217 -8.03 -21.87 34.16
N GLY A 218 -6.95 -21.50 33.47
CA GLY A 218 -6.07 -22.39 32.70
C GLY A 218 -6.24 -22.35 31.18
N TYR A 219 -7.34 -21.78 30.67
CA TYR A 219 -7.51 -21.49 29.25
C TYR A 219 -8.40 -20.27 29.03
N ALA A 220 -7.98 -19.37 28.15
CA ALA A 220 -8.84 -18.33 27.60
C ALA A 220 -8.70 -18.20 26.08
N ASP A 221 -9.81 -17.88 25.45
CA ASP A 221 -9.89 -17.52 24.05
C ASP A 221 -10.19 -16.02 23.96
N PHE A 222 -9.25 -15.27 23.41
CA PHE A 222 -9.35 -13.84 23.18
C PHE A 222 -9.31 -13.51 21.69
N ALA A 223 -9.49 -14.47 20.78
CA ALA A 223 -9.37 -14.17 19.35
C ALA A 223 -10.39 -13.14 18.86
N ASP A 224 -11.61 -13.17 19.39
CA ASP A 224 -12.63 -12.15 19.09
C ASP A 224 -12.41 -10.81 19.84
N GLU A 225 -11.49 -10.78 20.82
CA GLU A 225 -11.28 -9.63 21.71
C GLU A 225 -9.97 -8.88 21.43
N LYS A 226 -8.93 -9.59 20.97
CA LYS A 226 -7.58 -9.06 20.78
C LYS A 226 -6.93 -9.68 19.56
N THR A 227 -6.62 -8.80 18.61
CA THR A 227 -5.71 -9.06 17.50
C THR A 227 -4.36 -8.41 17.78
N PHE A 228 -3.28 -9.15 17.60
CA PHE A 228 -1.91 -8.62 17.58
C PHE A 228 -1.44 -8.49 16.15
N SER A 229 -0.90 -7.33 15.76
CA SER A 229 -0.14 -7.21 14.52
C SER A 229 1.30 -7.60 14.80
N VAL A 230 1.84 -8.56 14.05
CA VAL A 230 3.17 -9.15 14.33
C VAL A 230 3.97 -9.35 13.06
N SER A 231 5.29 -9.22 13.18
CA SER A 231 6.24 -9.35 12.07
C SER A 231 7.44 -10.21 12.44
N ASP A 232 8.19 -10.67 11.43
CA ASP A 232 9.39 -11.44 11.69
C ASP A 232 10.40 -10.60 12.50
N GLY A 233 10.86 -11.17 13.60
CA GLY A 233 11.77 -10.48 14.52
C GLY A 233 11.08 -9.64 15.60
N ASP A 234 9.76 -9.47 15.59
CA ASP A 234 9.05 -8.69 16.59
C ASP A 234 9.32 -9.17 18.01
N LEU A 235 9.52 -8.21 18.90
CA LEU A 235 9.77 -8.49 20.31
C LEU A 235 8.48 -8.90 21.00
N ILE A 236 8.50 -10.09 21.58
CA ILE A 236 7.45 -10.62 22.44
C ILE A 236 7.91 -10.60 23.90
N THR A 237 7.06 -10.07 24.77
CA THR A 237 7.23 -9.97 26.21
C THR A 237 6.06 -10.65 26.92
N LEU A 238 6.35 -11.77 27.58
CA LEU A 238 5.37 -12.60 28.29
C LEU A 238 5.56 -12.44 29.79
N THR A 239 4.53 -11.93 30.48
CA THR A 239 4.58 -11.68 31.92
C THR A 239 3.76 -12.71 32.69
N PRO A 240 4.39 -13.63 33.45
CA PRO A 240 3.65 -14.59 34.26
C PRO A 240 3.43 -14.16 35.70
N THR A 241 2.38 -14.73 36.29
CA THR A 241 2.32 -15.02 37.73
C THR A 241 2.51 -16.53 37.91
N SER A 242 3.73 -16.97 38.26
CA SER A 242 4.02 -18.40 38.54
C SER A 242 4.87 -18.62 39.79
N ASN A 243 4.56 -19.69 40.53
CA ASN A 243 5.35 -20.17 41.66
C ASN A 243 6.46 -21.18 41.28
N TRP A 244 6.58 -21.51 40.01
CA TRP A 244 7.53 -22.49 39.48
C TRP A 244 8.22 -21.94 38.22
N ASP A 245 9.31 -22.57 37.80
CA ASP A 245 9.87 -22.34 36.46
C ASP A 245 8.87 -22.88 35.43
N ALA A 246 8.78 -22.26 34.25
CA ALA A 246 7.83 -22.63 33.22
C ALA A 246 8.46 -22.54 31.82
N ASP A 247 8.15 -23.49 30.94
CA ASP A 247 8.52 -23.39 29.53
C ASP A 247 7.36 -22.76 28.74
N TRP A 248 7.72 -22.00 27.72
CA TRP A 248 6.82 -21.20 26.91
C TRP A 248 6.94 -21.60 25.45
N ALA A 249 5.82 -21.52 24.74
CA ALA A 249 5.81 -21.57 23.30
C ALA A 249 4.65 -20.76 22.74
N VAL A 250 4.86 -20.25 21.53
CA VAL A 250 3.85 -19.54 20.74
C VAL A 250 3.74 -20.22 19.39
N TRP A 251 2.51 -20.37 18.91
CA TRP A 251 2.18 -20.92 17.59
C TRP A 251 1.24 -20.00 16.84
N ILE A 252 1.30 -20.04 15.52
CA ILE A 252 0.39 -19.33 14.62
C ILE A 252 -0.14 -20.35 13.59
N ASP A 253 -1.45 -20.60 13.59
CA ASP A 253 -2.13 -21.50 12.65
C ASP A 253 -2.19 -20.84 11.26
N SER A 254 -1.11 -21.00 10.53
CA SER A 254 -0.81 -20.27 9.30
C SER A 254 -1.48 -20.88 8.07
N ASP A 255 -1.80 -22.17 8.13
CA ASP A 255 -2.54 -22.86 7.07
C ASP A 255 -4.06 -22.93 7.36
N SER A 256 -4.50 -22.32 8.47
CA SER A 256 -5.89 -22.25 8.92
C SER A 256 -6.54 -23.63 9.02
N ASN A 257 -5.76 -24.66 9.37
CA ASN A 257 -6.25 -26.03 9.43
C ASN A 257 -6.98 -26.36 10.75
N GLY A 258 -7.07 -25.40 11.68
CA GLY A 258 -7.77 -25.55 12.95
C GLY A 258 -6.94 -26.30 14.00
N SER A 259 -5.62 -26.43 13.79
CA SER A 259 -4.67 -27.04 14.71
C SER A 259 -3.37 -26.23 14.78
N PHE A 260 -2.46 -26.60 15.68
CA PHE A 260 -1.18 -25.92 15.85
C PHE A 260 -0.06 -26.95 15.68
N ASP A 261 0.46 -27.05 14.46
CA ASP A 261 1.48 -28.00 14.08
C ASP A 261 2.88 -27.60 14.56
N SER A 262 3.85 -28.49 14.39
CA SER A 262 5.19 -28.29 14.94
C SER A 262 6.01 -27.20 14.22
N ASP A 263 5.73 -27.03 12.95
CA ASP A 263 6.29 -26.02 12.02
C ASP A 263 5.67 -24.64 12.21
N GLU A 264 4.51 -24.57 12.86
CA GLU A 264 3.81 -23.32 13.19
C GLU A 264 4.29 -22.65 14.47
N LYS A 265 5.32 -23.23 15.11
CA LYS A 265 5.89 -22.71 16.36
C LYS A 265 6.86 -21.57 16.09
N VAL A 266 6.41 -20.36 16.39
CA VAL A 266 7.13 -19.12 16.11
C VAL A 266 8.04 -18.66 17.25
N PHE A 267 7.82 -19.14 18.48
CA PHE A 267 8.65 -18.82 19.62
C PHE A 267 8.68 -19.95 20.64
N SER A 268 9.81 -20.11 21.34
CA SER A 268 9.88 -20.93 22.55
C SER A 268 10.98 -20.48 23.49
N ALA A 269 10.76 -20.61 24.80
CA ALA A 269 11.72 -20.22 25.82
C ALA A 269 11.51 -20.96 27.14
N THR A 270 12.53 -20.98 28.00
CA THR A 270 12.41 -21.42 29.39
C THR A 270 12.42 -20.21 30.32
N GLY A 271 11.31 -19.96 30.99
CA GLY A 271 11.14 -18.91 31.98
C GLY A 271 11.52 -19.35 33.39
N LYS A 272 12.19 -18.46 34.13
CA LYS A 272 12.41 -18.63 35.58
C LYS A 272 11.20 -18.17 36.36
N ARG A 273 10.99 -18.79 37.53
CA ARG A 273 9.86 -18.49 38.42
C ARG A 273 9.57 -17.00 38.54
N GLY A 274 8.39 -16.60 38.08
CA GLY A 274 7.85 -15.23 38.17
C GLY A 274 8.68 -14.17 37.44
N SER A 275 9.57 -14.59 36.53
CA SER A 275 10.35 -13.70 35.68
C SER A 275 9.64 -13.52 34.35
N ILE A 276 9.73 -12.32 33.79
CA ILE A 276 9.29 -12.01 32.43
C ILE A 276 10.11 -12.88 31.46
N VAL A 277 9.46 -13.32 30.39
CA VAL A 277 10.10 -14.03 29.28
C VAL A 277 10.04 -13.13 28.06
N GLU A 278 11.19 -12.87 27.46
CA GLU A 278 11.34 -11.98 26.32
C GLU A 278 12.10 -12.69 25.20
N GLY A 279 11.82 -12.32 23.96
CA GLY A 279 12.60 -12.71 22.79
C GLY A 279 11.95 -12.21 21.51
N SER A 280 12.45 -12.70 20.38
CA SER A 280 11.91 -12.36 19.06
C SER A 280 11.03 -13.49 18.51
N LEU A 281 9.93 -13.14 17.86
CA LEU A 281 9.17 -14.06 17.03
C LEU A 281 9.99 -14.46 15.79
N ASN A 282 9.92 -15.73 15.37
CA ASN A 282 10.45 -16.22 14.11
C ASN A 282 9.27 -16.63 13.23
N LEU A 283 8.96 -15.79 12.24
CA LEU A 283 7.85 -15.94 11.31
C LEU A 283 8.31 -16.36 9.91
N SER A 284 9.59 -16.74 9.74
CA SER A 284 10.18 -17.07 8.43
C SER A 284 9.51 -18.22 7.66
N ASP A 285 8.74 -19.08 8.34
CA ASP A 285 7.98 -20.18 7.76
C ASP A 285 6.45 -19.98 7.89
N ILE A 286 6.00 -18.82 8.38
CA ILE A 286 4.59 -18.46 8.58
C ILE A 286 4.12 -17.62 7.39
N VAL A 287 2.94 -17.95 6.84
CA VAL A 287 2.32 -17.18 5.76
C VAL A 287 1.66 -15.93 6.34
N ASP A 288 1.83 -14.80 5.66
CA ASP A 288 1.21 -13.53 6.03
C ASP A 288 -0.33 -13.60 5.98
N GLY A 289 -0.98 -12.72 6.73
CA GLY A 289 -2.43 -12.63 6.84
C GLY A 289 -2.96 -12.85 8.26
N THR A 290 -4.28 -12.84 8.37
CA THR A 290 -4.94 -13.07 9.67
C THR A 290 -4.97 -14.56 9.98
N ALA A 291 -4.43 -14.92 11.14
CA ALA A 291 -4.37 -16.27 11.64
C ALA A 291 -4.79 -16.33 13.12
N ARG A 292 -4.89 -17.55 13.64
CA ARG A 292 -5.04 -17.80 15.08
C ARG A 292 -3.66 -17.94 15.70
N MET A 293 -3.39 -17.23 16.79
CA MET A 293 -2.16 -17.40 17.60
C MET A 293 -2.48 -18.06 18.93
N ARG A 294 -1.63 -18.97 19.39
CA ARG A 294 -1.70 -19.61 20.71
C ARG A 294 -0.44 -19.37 21.50
N ILE A 295 -0.59 -18.93 22.74
CA ILE A 295 0.50 -18.74 23.70
C ILE A 295 0.30 -19.69 24.86
N ALA A 296 1.30 -20.52 25.15
CA ALA A 296 1.24 -21.49 26.24
C ALA A 296 2.38 -21.29 27.23
N MET A 297 2.03 -21.29 28.52
CA MET A 297 2.96 -21.36 29.65
C MET A 297 2.78 -22.71 30.36
N ASN A 298 3.76 -23.61 30.29
CA ASN A 298 3.72 -24.90 30.97
C ASN A 298 4.64 -24.94 32.20
N GLY A 299 4.08 -25.24 33.39
CA GLY A 299 4.81 -25.35 34.66
C GLY A 299 5.42 -26.72 34.97
N ASP A 300 5.24 -27.74 34.13
CA ASP A 300 5.74 -29.11 34.36
C ASP A 300 6.64 -29.71 33.26
N GLY A 301 6.97 -28.93 32.23
CA GLY A 301 7.89 -29.31 31.15
C GLY A 301 7.65 -28.44 29.91
N ASN A 302 8.04 -28.94 28.74
CA ASN A 302 7.86 -28.24 27.47
C ASN A 302 6.39 -27.86 27.24
N ALA A 303 6.17 -26.63 26.78
CA ALA A 303 4.87 -26.19 26.29
C ALA A 303 4.43 -27.00 25.05
N ASP A 304 3.15 -27.37 25.04
CA ASP A 304 2.50 -28.19 24.03
C ASP A 304 1.17 -27.53 23.64
N ALA A 305 0.90 -27.41 22.34
CA ALA A 305 -0.29 -26.74 21.84
C ALA A 305 -1.57 -27.52 22.14
N ASP A 306 -1.47 -28.84 22.34
CA ASP A 306 -2.59 -29.72 22.68
C ASP A 306 -2.97 -29.68 24.18
N GLY A 307 -2.19 -28.97 24.98
CA GLY A 307 -2.43 -28.79 26.42
C GLY A 307 -1.65 -29.71 27.34
N PHE A 308 -1.69 -29.37 28.63
CA PHE A 308 -0.85 -29.94 29.68
C PHE A 308 -1.52 -29.75 31.05
N LYS A 309 -0.86 -30.17 32.14
CA LYS A 309 -1.48 -30.24 33.46
C LYS A 309 -1.37 -28.97 34.30
N TYR A 310 -0.22 -28.31 34.27
CA TYR A 310 0.08 -27.14 35.11
C TYR A 310 0.53 -26.00 34.20
N GLY A 311 -0.05 -24.82 34.37
CA GLY A 311 0.18 -23.70 33.46
C GLY A 311 -1.11 -23.05 32.97
N GLU A 312 -1.02 -22.33 31.86
CA GLU A 312 -2.13 -21.66 31.18
C GLU A 312 -1.87 -21.56 29.67
N ILE A 313 -2.96 -21.52 28.90
CA ILE A 313 -2.98 -21.29 27.46
C ILE A 313 -3.91 -20.11 27.17
N GLU A 314 -3.47 -19.19 26.31
CA GLU A 314 -4.28 -18.09 25.81
C GLU A 314 -4.21 -18.05 24.28
N ASP A 315 -5.37 -17.90 23.64
CA ASP A 315 -5.47 -17.78 22.18
C ASP A 315 -5.87 -16.35 21.78
N TYR A 316 -5.35 -15.90 20.65
CA TYR A 316 -5.55 -14.56 20.09
C TYR A 316 -5.75 -14.63 18.58
N SER A 317 -6.29 -13.57 18.02
CA SER A 317 -6.13 -13.31 16.59
C SER A 317 -4.76 -12.67 16.39
N VAL A 318 -4.16 -12.94 15.25
CA VAL A 318 -2.88 -12.35 14.86
C VAL A 318 -2.95 -11.96 13.40
N ASP A 319 -2.50 -10.76 13.09
CA ASP A 319 -2.26 -10.32 11.72
C ASP A 319 -0.75 -10.42 11.49
N VAL A 320 -0.31 -11.41 10.72
CA VAL A 320 1.09 -11.64 10.38
C VAL A 320 1.45 -10.77 9.17
N GLY A 321 2.37 -9.84 9.36
CA GLY A 321 2.82 -8.87 8.36
C GLY A 321 3.62 -7.73 9.01
N ASP A 322 4.57 -7.15 8.26
CA ASP A 322 5.54 -6.14 8.71
C ASP A 322 4.92 -4.97 9.52
N THR A 323 5.48 -4.69 10.70
CA THR A 323 5.11 -3.62 11.62
C THR A 323 5.90 -2.38 11.23
N ASP A 324 5.75 -2.01 9.96
CA ASP A 324 5.81 -0.63 9.54
C ASP A 324 4.56 -0.34 8.73
N ALA A 325 4.06 0.88 8.83
CA ALA A 325 2.74 1.20 8.36
C ALA A 325 2.62 1.19 6.81
N GLY A 326 2.10 0.12 6.18
CA GLY A 326 1.74 0.12 4.75
C GLY A 326 1.68 -1.27 4.11
N THR A 327 0.53 -1.60 3.52
CA THR A 327 -0.01 -2.88 3.01
C THR A 327 0.66 -3.45 1.75
N ASP A 328 0.56 -4.78 1.54
CA ASP A 328 -0.38 -5.36 0.55
C ASP A 328 -0.54 -6.89 0.69
N ASP A 329 -1.80 -7.30 0.60
CA ASP A 329 -2.22 -8.61 0.11
C ASP A 329 -2.09 -8.59 -1.41
N GLY A 330 -1.53 -9.64 -2.00
CA GLY A 330 -1.11 -9.65 -3.40
C GLY A 330 -2.23 -10.09 -4.34
N ASP A 331 -2.67 -9.18 -5.21
CA ASP A 331 -3.09 -9.53 -6.56
C ASP A 331 -2.58 -8.50 -7.59
N THR A 332 -2.20 -9.01 -8.75
CA THR A 332 -1.35 -8.41 -9.76
C THR A 332 -2.14 -7.69 -10.85
N ASP A 333 -2.20 -6.36 -10.79
CA ASP A 333 -1.91 -5.54 -11.98
C ASP A 333 -1.35 -4.16 -11.56
N ASP A 334 -0.44 -3.67 -12.38
CA ASP A 334 0.60 -2.66 -12.13
C ASP A 334 0.28 -1.30 -11.42
N GLY A 335 1.20 -0.80 -10.57
CA GLY A 335 1.09 0.57 -10.02
C GLY A 335 2.11 1.08 -8.96
N LYS A 336 3.45 1.05 -9.10
CA LYS A 336 4.32 1.84 -10.00
C LYS A 336 4.72 3.28 -9.58
N TYR A 337 5.26 3.58 -8.37
CA TYR A 337 5.81 4.95 -8.09
C TYR A 337 7.17 5.07 -7.39
N GLY A 338 8.17 5.59 -8.13
CA GLY A 338 9.54 5.99 -7.77
C GLY A 338 10.22 6.61 -9.01
N PRO A 339 11.40 7.21 -9.00
CA PRO A 339 11.98 7.82 -10.22
C PRO A 339 12.22 6.85 -11.40
N ASP A 340 12.30 5.55 -11.13
CA ASP A 340 12.27 4.51 -12.16
C ASP A 340 10.85 4.09 -12.55
N VAL A 341 9.85 4.48 -11.76
CA VAL A 341 8.43 4.35 -12.05
C VAL A 341 7.65 5.67 -11.86
N GLN A 342 7.62 6.48 -12.91
CA GLN A 342 7.32 7.90 -12.79
C GLN A 342 5.84 8.23 -12.56
N TRP A 343 5.56 9.30 -11.79
CA TRP A 343 4.28 10.00 -11.78
C TRP A 343 3.93 10.45 -13.20
N LYS A 344 2.82 9.95 -13.74
CA LYS A 344 2.48 10.06 -15.17
C LYS A 344 1.77 11.35 -15.54
N HIS A 345 1.22 12.07 -14.57
CA HIS A 345 0.43 13.25 -14.84
C HIS A 345 1.30 14.52 -14.89
N ASP A 346 0.94 15.46 -15.75
CA ASP A 346 1.51 16.81 -15.80
C ASP A 346 0.99 17.72 -14.68
N ASN A 347 0.20 17.17 -13.76
CA ASN A 347 -0.42 17.92 -12.68
C ASN A 347 -0.79 17.01 -11.50
N VAL A 348 -1.14 17.64 -10.37
CA VAL A 348 -1.75 16.99 -9.21
C VAL A 348 -2.94 17.82 -8.71
N HIS A 349 -4.01 17.16 -8.29
CA HIS A 349 -5.21 17.75 -7.71
C HIS A 349 -5.34 17.35 -6.24
N VAL A 350 -5.35 18.31 -5.32
CA VAL A 350 -5.42 18.05 -3.88
C VAL A 350 -6.83 18.28 -3.37
N LYS A 351 -7.51 17.24 -2.88
CA LYS A 351 -8.82 17.36 -2.21
C LYS A 351 -8.61 17.46 -0.71
N VAL A 352 -9.03 18.59 -0.14
CA VAL A 352 -8.78 18.91 1.28
C VAL A 352 -10.03 18.62 2.11
N TYR A 353 -9.93 17.55 2.90
CA TYR A 353 -10.92 17.14 3.87
C TYR A 353 -10.55 17.64 5.26
N ARG A 354 -11.50 18.34 5.90
CA ARG A 354 -11.30 18.99 7.19
C ARG A 354 -12.15 18.28 8.23
N PHE A 355 -11.54 17.89 9.34
CA PHE A 355 -12.17 17.14 10.42
C PHE A 355 -12.19 17.97 11.70
N GLU A 356 -13.19 17.72 12.55
CA GLU A 356 -13.31 18.27 13.91
C GLU A 356 -13.85 17.19 14.84
N PHE A 357 -13.58 17.31 16.14
CA PHE A 357 -14.09 16.37 17.15
C PHE A 357 -15.31 16.96 17.86
N THR A 358 -16.06 16.13 18.59
CA THR A 358 -17.24 16.58 19.35
C THR A 358 -16.92 17.58 20.47
N ASP A 359 -15.66 17.62 20.91
CA ASP A 359 -15.16 18.46 21.99
C ASP A 359 -14.03 19.42 21.58
N VAL A 360 -13.55 19.37 20.33
CA VAL A 360 -12.49 20.23 19.79
C VAL A 360 -12.81 20.61 18.34
N ASP A 361 -13.11 21.89 18.12
CA ASP A 361 -13.35 22.46 16.79
C ASP A 361 -12.02 22.59 16.01
N LEU A 362 -12.07 22.49 14.68
CA LEU A 362 -10.93 22.85 13.82
C LEU A 362 -10.86 24.37 13.67
N GLU A 363 -9.79 24.98 14.14
CA GLU A 363 -9.62 26.44 14.13
C GLU A 363 -8.81 26.95 12.92
N TYR A 364 -8.12 26.05 12.20
CA TYR A 364 -7.28 26.41 11.06
C TYR A 364 -8.07 27.13 9.94
N PRO A 365 -7.75 28.42 9.65
CA PRO A 365 -8.54 29.22 8.72
C PRO A 365 -8.43 28.72 7.27
N LYS A 366 -9.57 28.67 6.56
CA LYS A 366 -9.59 28.38 5.12
C LYS A 366 -8.67 29.30 4.30
N THR A 367 -8.61 30.58 4.67
CA THR A 367 -7.75 31.55 3.98
C THR A 367 -6.27 31.27 4.19
N ALA A 368 -5.87 30.71 5.34
CA ALA A 368 -4.50 30.30 5.55
C ALA A 368 -4.15 29.13 4.62
N LEU A 369 -5.02 28.11 4.49
CA LEU A 369 -4.82 27.04 3.51
C LEU A 369 -4.68 27.56 2.08
N GLU A 370 -5.51 28.54 1.70
CA GLU A 370 -5.45 29.16 0.36
C GLU A 370 -4.10 29.86 0.12
N ASP A 371 -3.55 30.51 1.15
CA ASP A 371 -2.22 31.12 1.10
C ASP A 371 -1.11 30.04 0.99
N GLU A 372 -1.17 28.97 1.80
CA GLU A 372 -0.19 27.86 1.74
C GLU A 372 -0.19 27.18 0.35
N PHE A 373 -1.36 26.88 -0.21
CA PHE A 373 -1.45 26.30 -1.56
C PHE A 373 -0.94 27.24 -2.65
N SER A 374 -1.04 28.56 -2.46
CA SER A 374 -0.44 29.51 -3.41
C SER A 374 1.08 29.38 -3.45
N GLU A 375 1.72 29.21 -2.30
CA GLU A 375 3.18 29.01 -2.22
C GLU A 375 3.59 27.65 -2.81
N ILE A 376 2.81 26.60 -2.56
CA ILE A 376 3.03 25.25 -3.15
C ILE A 376 2.92 25.29 -4.68
N GLN A 377 1.95 26.03 -5.21
CA GLN A 377 1.79 26.21 -6.66
C GLN A 377 3.01 26.88 -7.28
N ASP A 378 3.49 27.98 -6.68
CA ASP A 378 4.71 28.67 -7.13
C ASP A 378 5.94 27.76 -7.03
N TYR A 379 6.04 26.96 -5.96
CA TYR A 379 7.12 26.00 -5.76
C TYR A 379 7.20 24.95 -6.87
N PHE A 380 6.09 24.24 -7.14
CA PHE A 380 6.08 23.19 -8.15
C PHE A 380 6.20 23.75 -9.58
N ASP A 381 5.68 24.96 -9.86
CA ASP A 381 5.92 25.66 -11.12
C ASP A 381 7.43 25.94 -11.31
N GLU A 382 8.11 26.47 -10.27
CA GLU A 382 9.55 26.69 -10.31
C GLU A 382 10.35 25.39 -10.45
N GLN A 383 10.06 24.36 -9.65
CA GLN A 383 10.81 23.10 -9.68
C GLN A 383 10.66 22.34 -11.00
N SER A 384 9.49 22.46 -11.64
CA SER A 384 9.18 21.81 -12.91
C SER A 384 9.56 22.64 -14.14
N TYR A 385 10.07 23.86 -13.96
CA TYR A 385 10.32 24.80 -15.06
C TYR A 385 9.03 25.13 -15.85
N GLY A 386 7.90 25.18 -15.15
CA GLY A 386 6.56 25.40 -15.72
C GLY A 386 5.97 24.20 -16.46
N ARG A 387 6.47 22.98 -16.20
CA ARG A 387 5.99 21.73 -16.80
C ARG A 387 4.93 21.02 -15.95
N PHE A 388 4.64 21.52 -14.75
CA PHE A 388 3.73 20.87 -13.81
C PHE A 388 2.82 21.87 -13.10
N SER A 389 1.59 21.45 -12.84
CA SER A 389 0.62 22.29 -12.14
C SER A 389 0.03 21.61 -10.91
N VAL A 390 -0.16 22.40 -9.85
CA VAL A 390 -0.86 21.97 -8.64
C VAL A 390 -2.22 22.66 -8.63
N SER A 391 -3.28 21.90 -8.41
CA SER A 391 -4.62 22.41 -8.17
C SER A 391 -5.17 21.84 -6.87
N TYR A 392 -6.18 22.49 -6.28
CA TYR A 392 -6.76 22.03 -5.03
C TYR A 392 -8.25 22.36 -4.93
N GLU A 393 -8.96 21.55 -4.15
CA GLU A 393 -10.36 21.75 -3.77
C GLU A 393 -10.50 21.64 -2.24
N ILE A 394 -10.87 22.74 -1.57
CA ILE A 394 -11.24 22.69 -0.15
C ILE A 394 -12.71 22.35 -0.03
N ILE A 395 -13.00 21.14 0.46
CA ILE A 395 -14.36 20.65 0.63
C ILE A 395 -15.11 21.59 1.60
N PRO A 396 -16.30 22.13 1.24
CA PRO A 396 -16.94 23.20 2.01
C PRO A 396 -17.27 22.85 3.46
N GLY A 397 -17.61 21.59 3.73
CA GLY A 397 -17.94 21.09 5.06
C GLY A 397 -16.71 20.81 5.92
N VAL A 398 -16.92 20.84 7.24
CA VAL A 398 -16.02 20.23 8.22
C VAL A 398 -16.72 18.97 8.71
N ILE A 399 -16.02 17.84 8.66
CA ILE A 399 -16.52 16.53 9.06
C ILE A 399 -16.38 16.43 10.58
N ASN A 400 -17.51 16.35 11.28
CA ASN A 400 -17.50 16.06 12.71
C ASN A 400 -17.35 14.56 12.92
N THR A 401 -16.34 14.14 13.71
CA THR A 401 -16.07 12.70 13.85
C THR A 401 -17.16 11.94 14.60
N GLY A 402 -18.02 12.65 15.35
CA GLY A 402 -18.99 12.04 16.26
C GLY A 402 -18.36 11.47 17.55
N THR A 403 -17.04 11.57 17.71
CA THR A 403 -16.27 11.10 18.87
C THR A 403 -15.48 12.25 19.50
N LYS A 404 -14.88 12.01 20.66
CA LYS A 404 -13.99 12.99 21.29
C LYS A 404 -12.60 12.89 20.70
N LYS A 405 -11.83 13.96 20.77
CA LYS A 405 -10.41 13.95 20.36
C LYS A 405 -9.60 12.88 21.10
N SER A 406 -9.88 12.70 22.40
CA SER A 406 -9.23 11.69 23.25
C SER A 406 -9.52 10.24 22.85
N THR A 407 -10.36 9.98 21.84
CA THR A 407 -10.54 8.66 21.23
C THR A 407 -9.36 8.29 20.33
N PHE A 408 -8.65 9.28 19.80
CA PHE A 408 -7.49 9.08 18.92
C PHE A 408 -6.17 9.49 19.57
N ASP A 409 -6.20 10.29 20.64
CA ASP A 409 -4.98 10.61 21.40
C ASP A 409 -4.48 9.41 22.19
N ASP A 410 -3.16 9.21 22.22
CA ASP A 410 -2.48 8.12 22.93
C ASP A 410 -2.98 6.73 22.48
N HIS A 411 -3.43 6.63 21.22
CA HIS A 411 -3.88 5.42 20.54
C HIS A 411 -3.05 5.18 19.27
N SER A 412 -3.27 4.04 18.62
CA SER A 412 -2.57 3.71 17.38
C SER A 412 -2.86 4.76 16.31
N SER A 413 -1.82 5.15 15.56
CA SER A 413 -2.00 6.03 14.40
C SER A 413 -2.96 5.43 13.36
N TRP A 414 -3.09 4.10 13.34
CA TRP A 414 -4.00 3.37 12.48
C TRP A 414 -5.47 3.61 12.80
N ASP A 415 -5.84 3.86 14.05
CA ASP A 415 -7.23 4.15 14.41
C ASP A 415 -7.71 5.42 13.71
N TRP A 416 -6.85 6.45 13.68
CA TRP A 416 -7.11 7.67 12.92
C TRP A 416 -7.09 7.42 11.42
N VAL A 417 -6.16 6.58 10.93
CA VAL A 417 -6.03 6.24 9.51
C VAL A 417 -7.26 5.55 8.96
N ASN A 418 -7.65 4.44 9.58
CA ASN A 418 -8.80 3.67 9.18
C ASN A 418 -10.07 4.52 9.24
N TYR A 419 -10.20 5.34 10.29
CA TYR A 419 -11.33 6.24 10.43
C TYR A 419 -11.49 7.21 9.25
N TYR A 420 -10.44 7.94 8.87
CA TYR A 420 -10.58 8.87 7.75
C TYR A 420 -10.70 8.13 6.40
N LYS A 421 -9.99 7.01 6.21
CA LYS A 421 -10.08 6.19 4.98
C LYS A 421 -11.53 5.75 4.77
N ASP A 422 -12.14 5.10 5.77
CA ASP A 422 -13.55 4.66 5.73
C ASP A 422 -14.51 5.83 5.51
N THR A 423 -14.23 6.97 6.15
CA THR A 423 -15.06 8.16 5.99
C THR A 423 -15.04 8.67 4.56
N LEU A 424 -13.86 8.74 3.93
CA LEU A 424 -13.73 9.23 2.56
C LEU A 424 -14.28 8.22 1.54
N VAL A 425 -14.05 6.93 1.73
CA VAL A 425 -14.69 5.87 0.93
C VAL A 425 -16.22 5.96 1.03
N GLY A 426 -16.75 6.18 2.24
CA GLY A 426 -18.19 6.41 2.45
C GLY A 426 -18.74 7.69 1.79
N LEU A 427 -17.88 8.65 1.47
CA LEU A 427 -18.20 9.84 0.67
C LEU A 427 -18.05 9.61 -0.84
N GLY A 428 -17.61 8.42 -1.25
CA GLY A 428 -17.42 8.02 -2.64
C GLY A 428 -16.05 8.40 -3.21
N GLU A 429 -15.07 8.67 -2.35
CA GLU A 429 -13.68 8.85 -2.78
C GLU A 429 -12.99 7.50 -2.93
N ASP A 430 -12.01 7.46 -3.84
CA ASP A 430 -11.13 6.33 -4.02
C ASP A 430 -9.70 6.79 -3.74
N LEU A 431 -9.18 6.39 -2.58
CA LEU A 431 -7.85 6.78 -2.11
C LEU A 431 -6.75 5.91 -2.71
N ASN A 432 -7.12 4.76 -3.26
CA ASN A 432 -6.19 3.74 -3.74
C ASN A 432 -6.06 3.78 -5.27
N ASN A 433 -6.77 4.68 -5.95
CA ASN A 433 -6.64 4.88 -7.39
C ASN A 433 -5.32 5.57 -7.73
N LYS A 434 -4.29 4.75 -7.94
CA LYS A 434 -2.92 5.18 -8.27
C LYS A 434 -2.78 5.66 -9.74
N GLU A 435 -3.84 5.54 -10.54
CA GLU A 435 -3.90 6.03 -11.94
C GLU A 435 -4.52 7.43 -12.05
N ASP A 436 -5.04 7.98 -10.95
CA ASP A 436 -5.58 9.33 -10.92
C ASP A 436 -4.50 10.36 -10.54
N ASN A 437 -4.73 11.61 -10.96
CA ASN A 437 -3.91 12.74 -10.55
C ASN A 437 -4.35 13.34 -9.20
N THR A 438 -5.25 12.69 -8.47
CA THR A 438 -5.85 13.21 -7.24
C THR A 438 -5.16 12.66 -6.00
N ILE A 439 -4.85 13.53 -5.04
CA ILE A 439 -4.42 13.16 -3.70
C ILE A 439 -5.30 13.84 -2.63
N TYR A 440 -5.34 13.27 -1.43
CA TYR A 440 -6.24 13.66 -0.36
C TYR A 440 -5.49 14.22 0.84
N MET A 441 -5.77 15.46 1.19
CA MET A 441 -5.26 16.09 2.41
C MET A 441 -6.26 15.93 3.55
N ILE A 442 -5.82 15.31 4.63
CA ILE A 442 -6.60 15.11 5.86
C ILE A 442 -6.14 16.13 6.90
N LEU A 443 -6.94 17.18 7.13
CA LEU A 443 -6.65 18.21 8.12
C LEU A 443 -7.52 18.03 9.37
N ALA A 444 -6.90 17.88 10.53
CA ALA A 444 -7.58 17.71 11.82
C ALA A 444 -6.94 18.54 12.94
N PRO A 445 -7.62 18.76 14.08
CA PRO A 445 -6.99 19.28 15.30
C PRO A 445 -5.81 18.42 15.75
N GLN A 446 -4.82 19.04 16.41
CA GLN A 446 -3.57 18.38 16.83
C GLN A 446 -3.74 17.12 17.66
N LEU A 447 -3.47 15.94 17.10
CA LEU A 447 -3.47 14.67 17.84
C LEU A 447 -2.15 14.46 18.59
N THR A 448 -2.18 13.67 19.66
CA THR A 448 -1.00 13.42 20.50
C THR A 448 -0.79 11.95 20.79
N THR A 449 0.44 11.57 21.12
CA THR A 449 0.76 10.29 21.76
C THR A 449 1.57 10.52 23.02
N TRP A 450 1.51 9.57 23.95
CA TRP A 450 2.33 9.54 25.12
C TRP A 450 3.65 8.82 24.82
N ASP A 451 4.76 9.45 25.14
CA ASP A 451 6.11 8.87 25.09
C ASP A 451 6.55 8.48 26.50
N ASP A 452 6.59 7.16 26.74
CA ASP A 452 6.99 6.58 28.01
C ASP A 452 8.48 6.76 28.32
N GLU A 453 9.34 6.84 27.30
CA GLU A 453 10.79 6.96 27.49
C GLU A 453 11.16 8.35 28.02
N ASN A 454 10.55 9.39 27.43
CA ASN A 454 10.80 10.78 27.80
C ASN A 454 9.77 11.31 28.83
N ASN A 455 8.73 10.53 29.14
CA ASN A 455 7.65 10.87 30.05
C ASN A 455 7.01 12.21 29.67
N GLU A 456 6.65 12.34 28.40
CA GLU A 456 6.03 13.53 27.83
C GLU A 456 4.97 13.19 26.79
N THR A 457 4.05 14.13 26.56
CA THR A 457 3.09 14.05 25.46
C THR A 457 3.71 14.66 24.22
N ILE A 458 3.76 13.89 23.15
CA ILE A 458 4.29 14.30 21.85
C ILE A 458 3.13 14.64 20.91
N GLU A 459 3.25 15.77 20.22
CA GLU A 459 2.34 16.17 19.15
C GLU A 459 2.65 15.39 17.87
N TRP A 460 1.63 14.81 17.23
CA TRP A 460 1.80 14.18 15.92
C TRP A 460 2.16 15.22 14.86
N GLY A 461 3.26 14.97 14.14
CA GLY A 461 3.67 15.79 13.02
C GLY A 461 2.84 15.52 11.75
N PRO A 462 3.00 16.35 10.71
CA PRO A 462 2.62 16.00 9.35
C PRO A 462 3.17 14.62 8.98
N LYS A 463 2.39 13.84 8.22
CA LYS A 463 2.82 12.51 7.78
C LYS A 463 2.03 12.07 6.56
N GLY A 464 2.74 11.47 5.60
CA GLY A 464 2.17 10.80 4.44
C GLY A 464 1.18 9.71 4.86
N GLY A 465 0.25 9.40 3.98
CA GLY A 465 -0.52 8.16 4.03
C GLY A 465 0.42 6.96 4.17
N PRO A 466 -0.03 5.86 4.81
CA PRO A 466 0.70 4.59 4.71
C PRO A 466 0.86 4.16 3.23
N ASP A 467 -0.05 4.62 2.36
CA ASP A 467 -0.02 4.42 0.92
C ASP A 467 -0.06 5.78 0.19
N PRO A 468 0.52 5.87 -1.02
CA PRO A 468 0.29 6.97 -1.94
C PRO A 468 -1.21 7.25 -2.10
N GLY A 469 -1.54 8.51 -2.29
CA GLY A 469 -2.91 8.99 -2.45
C GLY A 469 -3.35 9.91 -1.33
N ALA A 470 -2.83 9.80 -0.11
CA ALA A 470 -3.26 10.66 0.99
C ALA A 470 -2.11 11.19 1.85
N PHE A 471 -2.34 12.26 2.59
CA PHE A 471 -1.44 12.76 3.63
C PHE A 471 -2.19 13.50 4.74
N ARG A 472 -1.59 13.56 5.93
CA ARG A 472 -2.19 14.11 7.15
C ARG A 472 -1.49 15.37 7.59
N MET A 473 -2.29 16.37 7.96
CA MET A 473 -1.86 17.64 8.52
C MET A 473 -2.64 17.91 9.81
N TYR A 474 -1.98 18.54 10.78
CA TYR A 474 -2.56 18.79 12.09
C TYR A 474 -2.51 20.27 12.46
N ASP A 475 -3.65 20.79 12.93
CA ASP A 475 -3.76 22.16 13.42
C ASP A 475 -3.19 22.26 14.83
N THR A 476 -1.91 22.63 14.92
CA THR A 476 -1.20 22.92 16.17
C THR A 476 -1.59 24.26 16.81
N GLY A 477 -2.41 25.09 16.15
CA GLY A 477 -2.64 26.49 16.53
C GLY A 477 -1.39 27.39 16.44
N LYS A 478 -0.25 26.85 16.01
CA LYS A 478 1.04 27.54 15.91
C LYS A 478 1.88 26.93 14.77
N TYR A 479 1.73 27.48 13.56
CA TYR A 479 2.60 27.21 12.40
C TYR A 479 2.76 25.72 11.98
N GLY A 480 1.91 24.79 12.44
CA GLY A 480 2.05 23.33 12.18
C GLY A 480 1.57 22.85 10.80
N VAL A 481 0.96 23.73 10.02
CA VAL A 481 0.57 23.50 8.63
C VAL A 481 1.17 24.65 7.85
N ASN A 482 2.31 24.41 7.20
CA ASN A 482 2.96 25.37 6.30
C ASN A 482 3.15 24.73 4.92
N GLY A 483 3.33 25.58 3.91
CA GLY A 483 3.39 25.15 2.52
C GLY A 483 4.54 24.18 2.23
N GLY A 484 5.70 24.37 2.85
CA GLY A 484 6.87 23.50 2.68
C GLY A 484 6.61 22.07 3.18
N GLY A 485 6.12 21.93 4.41
CA GLY A 485 5.73 20.64 4.98
C GLY A 485 4.59 19.99 4.20
N MET A 486 3.59 20.77 3.77
CA MET A 486 2.53 20.26 2.89
C MET A 486 3.09 19.74 1.55
N ALA A 487 4.00 20.47 0.91
CA ALA A 487 4.62 20.04 -0.35
C ALA A 487 5.45 18.76 -0.19
N HIS A 488 6.13 18.60 0.95
CA HIS A 488 6.85 17.38 1.31
C HIS A 488 5.90 16.19 1.41
N GLU A 489 4.81 16.33 2.19
CA GLU A 489 3.83 15.26 2.33
C GLU A 489 3.05 14.96 1.04
N MET A 490 2.82 15.98 0.20
CA MET A 490 2.33 15.77 -1.16
C MET A 490 3.30 14.91 -1.98
N GLY A 491 4.61 15.09 -1.80
CA GLY A 491 5.63 14.22 -2.37
C GLY A 491 5.40 12.76 -2.02
N HIS A 492 5.21 12.45 -0.72
CA HIS A 492 4.87 11.10 -0.26
C HIS A 492 3.55 10.59 -0.83
N ALA A 493 2.51 11.42 -0.83
CA ALA A 493 1.22 11.05 -1.40
C ALA A 493 1.30 10.77 -2.92
N MET A 494 2.25 11.36 -3.63
CA MET A 494 2.51 11.01 -5.04
C MET A 494 3.42 9.79 -5.20
N GLY A 495 4.20 9.42 -4.18
CA GLY A 495 5.10 8.25 -4.17
C GLY A 495 6.59 8.56 -4.05
N LEU A 496 6.99 9.77 -3.63
CA LEU A 496 8.38 10.09 -3.33
C LEU A 496 8.79 9.63 -1.93
N HIS A 497 10.04 9.20 -1.78
CA HIS A 497 10.66 8.85 -0.49
C HIS A 497 11.50 9.99 0.05
N HIS A 498 11.86 9.90 1.34
CA HIS A 498 12.85 10.81 1.90
C HIS A 498 14.16 10.75 1.10
N ALA A 499 14.77 11.92 0.84
CA ALA A 499 16.11 12.02 0.32
C ALA A 499 17.10 11.88 1.48
N GLU A 500 17.95 10.88 1.40
CA GLU A 500 18.88 10.51 2.45
C GLU A 500 20.30 10.96 2.12
N ALA A 501 21.25 10.71 3.01
CA ALA A 501 22.67 10.90 2.75
C ALA A 501 23.49 9.69 3.23
N ILE A 502 24.65 9.50 2.60
CA ILE A 502 25.64 8.48 2.95
C ILE A 502 27.07 9.06 2.92
N ASP A 503 27.97 8.52 3.74
CA ASP A 503 29.40 8.85 3.73
C ASP A 503 30.08 8.09 2.57
N GLY A 504 30.92 8.77 1.80
CA GLY A 504 31.76 8.12 0.80
C GLY A 504 32.95 7.36 1.40
N ASP A 505 33.27 7.56 2.68
CA ASP A 505 34.43 7.04 3.41
C ASP A 505 35.73 7.19 2.57
N GLY A 506 36.66 6.23 2.62
CA GLY A 506 37.89 6.25 1.82
C GLY A 506 37.69 6.05 0.31
N GLU A 507 36.47 5.73 -0.14
CA GLU A 507 36.11 5.41 -1.53
C GLU A 507 34.93 6.27 -2.00
N VAL A 508 35.16 7.58 -2.06
CA VAL A 508 34.22 8.68 -2.37
C VAL A 508 33.16 8.43 -3.46
N PHE A 509 33.42 7.60 -4.48
CA PHE A 509 32.38 7.15 -5.41
C PHE A 509 32.10 5.68 -5.21
N GLY A 510 31.16 5.34 -4.33
CA GLY A 510 30.62 4.00 -4.12
C GLY A 510 29.14 4.08 -3.80
N THR A 511 28.50 2.97 -3.42
CA THR A 511 27.17 2.94 -2.78
C THR A 511 27.29 3.19 -1.26
N GLY A 512 28.43 3.69 -0.78
CA GLY A 512 28.86 3.45 0.61
C GLY A 512 28.98 1.95 0.88
N ASP A 513 29.18 1.56 2.12
CA ASP A 513 28.72 0.26 2.58
C ASP A 513 27.43 0.53 3.37
N MET A 514 26.28 0.43 2.70
CA MET A 514 24.96 0.64 3.33
C MET A 514 24.73 -0.26 4.56
N ASP A 515 25.52 -1.31 4.72
CA ASP A 515 25.53 -2.24 5.86
C ASP A 515 26.70 -2.01 6.84
N HIS A 516 27.60 -1.06 6.56
CA HIS A 516 28.72 -0.74 7.45
C HIS A 516 28.24 0.04 8.67
N VAL A 517 28.68 -0.46 9.82
CA VAL A 517 28.35 0.09 11.13
C VAL A 517 29.41 1.12 11.48
N VAL A 518 29.05 2.40 11.45
CA VAL A 518 29.94 3.54 11.74
C VAL A 518 30.32 3.56 13.22
N PHE A 519 29.40 3.21 14.12
CA PHE A 519 29.67 3.04 15.55
C PHE A 519 28.62 2.15 16.23
N GLN A 520 28.96 1.60 17.40
CA GLN A 520 28.11 0.70 18.18
C GLN A 520 27.99 1.20 19.61
N ILE A 521 26.76 1.41 20.10
CA ILE A 521 26.44 1.71 21.50
C ILE A 521 25.66 0.52 22.06
N GLY A 522 26.27 -0.28 22.94
CA GLY A 522 25.63 -1.51 23.41
C GLY A 522 25.47 -2.52 22.28
N ASP A 523 24.26 -3.03 22.05
CA ASP A 523 23.94 -3.96 20.95
C ASP A 523 23.42 -3.24 19.69
N GLU A 524 23.20 -1.92 19.77
CA GLU A 524 22.73 -1.10 18.65
C GLU A 524 23.87 -0.72 17.69
N LYS A 525 23.63 -0.94 16.41
CA LYS A 525 24.55 -0.67 15.31
C LYS A 525 24.05 0.51 14.49
N TYR A 526 24.85 1.58 14.38
CA TYR A 526 24.50 2.77 13.61
C TYR A 526 25.12 2.65 12.20
N LYS A 527 24.27 2.61 11.17
CA LYS A 527 24.64 2.41 9.76
C LYS A 527 25.15 3.72 9.11
N GLU A 528 25.85 3.64 7.99
CA GLU A 528 26.36 4.79 7.19
C GLU A 528 25.29 5.69 6.55
N LYS A 529 24.00 5.38 6.72
CA LYS A 529 22.85 6.10 6.16
C LYS A 529 22.23 7.05 7.17
N ILE A 530 21.95 8.28 6.75
CA ILE A 530 21.19 9.27 7.53
C ILE A 530 19.83 9.52 6.87
N GLY A 531 18.75 9.21 7.60
CA GLY A 531 17.39 9.56 7.21
C GLY A 531 17.22 11.07 7.08
N TYR A 532 16.52 11.53 6.04
CA TYR A 532 16.44 12.96 5.65
C TYR A 532 17.79 13.63 5.39
N GLY A 533 18.88 12.87 5.22
CA GLY A 533 20.24 13.39 5.18
C GLY A 533 20.55 14.37 4.04
N ASN A 534 19.72 14.44 2.99
CA ASN A 534 19.90 15.49 1.98
C ASN A 534 19.47 16.85 2.53
N ILE A 535 20.44 17.63 3.01
CA ILE A 535 20.21 18.93 3.66
C ILE A 535 19.68 20.04 2.74
N PHE A 536 19.64 19.81 1.42
CA PHE A 536 19.15 20.80 0.45
C PHE A 536 17.78 20.42 -0.14
N GLY A 537 17.36 19.17 0.05
CA GLY A 537 16.23 18.57 -0.65
C GLY A 537 14.88 18.85 0.03
N MET A 538 13.84 19.02 -0.78
CA MET A 538 12.44 19.02 -0.31
C MET A 538 12.10 17.75 0.46
N MET A 539 12.47 16.59 -0.10
CA MET A 539 12.28 15.31 0.56
C MET A 539 13.35 15.00 1.62
N GLY A 540 14.27 15.93 1.89
CA GLY A 540 15.31 15.78 2.91
C GLY A 540 15.11 16.78 4.05
N ASN A 541 16.20 17.25 4.67
CA ASN A 541 16.15 18.12 5.85
C ASN A 541 15.75 19.58 5.55
N ASN A 542 15.33 19.91 4.33
CA ASN A 542 14.96 21.27 3.94
C ASN A 542 13.51 21.40 3.45
N ALA A 543 12.63 20.48 3.90
CA ALA A 543 11.21 20.48 3.57
C ALA A 543 10.50 21.80 3.94
N TRP A 544 10.67 22.23 5.19
CA TRP A 544 9.96 23.37 5.78
C TRP A 544 10.24 24.72 5.12
N ASP A 545 11.40 24.86 4.45
CA ASP A 545 11.86 26.08 3.76
C ASP A 545 11.82 25.94 2.23
N PHE A 546 11.03 25.00 1.70
CA PHE A 546 10.90 24.75 0.26
C PHE A 546 12.22 24.38 -0.46
N GLY A 547 12.98 23.44 0.10
CA GLY A 547 14.21 22.93 -0.52
C GLY A 547 14.01 22.44 -1.96
N GLY A 548 15.05 22.54 -2.79
CA GLY A 548 14.97 22.14 -4.20
C GLY A 548 15.03 20.63 -4.40
N LEU A 549 14.19 20.09 -5.30
CA LEU A 549 14.27 18.68 -5.70
C LEU A 549 15.58 18.40 -6.43
N ASN A 550 16.29 17.34 -6.03
CA ASN A 550 17.48 16.86 -6.74
C ASN A 550 17.11 16.28 -8.11
N LEU A 551 18.08 16.16 -9.02
CA LEU A 551 17.81 15.72 -10.39
C LEU A 551 17.17 14.33 -10.48
N TYR A 552 17.44 13.46 -9.50
CA TYR A 552 16.84 12.13 -9.44
C TYR A 552 15.34 12.20 -9.14
N TYR A 553 14.94 12.97 -8.12
CA TYR A 553 13.52 13.20 -7.83
C TYR A 553 12.84 14.13 -8.82
N LYS A 554 13.55 14.99 -9.55
CA LYS A 554 12.97 15.66 -10.73
C LYS A 554 12.60 14.66 -11.83
N ASN A 555 13.33 13.55 -11.95
CA ASN A 555 13.03 12.48 -12.90
C ASN A 555 11.81 11.64 -12.51
N PHE A 556 11.35 11.73 -11.25
CA PHE A 556 10.11 11.10 -10.80
C PHE A 556 8.88 11.55 -11.58
N PHE A 557 8.83 12.81 -11.99
CA PHE A 557 7.71 13.32 -12.75
C PHE A 557 7.95 13.10 -14.25
N ALA A 558 7.16 12.22 -14.86
CA ALA A 558 7.36 11.78 -16.25
C ALA A 558 7.37 12.96 -17.23
N GLU A 559 6.38 13.84 -17.08
CA GLU A 559 6.17 15.00 -17.96
C GLU A 559 7.22 16.11 -17.76
N TRP A 560 8.03 16.03 -16.70
CA TRP A 560 9.18 16.94 -16.55
C TRP A 560 10.30 16.56 -17.50
N ASP A 561 10.36 15.30 -17.97
CA ASP A 561 11.31 14.80 -18.96
C ASP A 561 12.77 15.23 -18.72
N ILE A 562 13.19 15.20 -17.44
CA ILE A 562 14.48 15.75 -17.04
C ILE A 562 15.67 14.97 -17.62
N LYS A 563 15.47 13.71 -18.04
CA LYS A 563 16.53 12.84 -18.57
C LYS A 563 17.10 13.37 -19.89
N ASP A 564 16.34 14.12 -20.66
CA ASP A 564 16.81 14.83 -21.86
C ASP A 564 17.76 15.98 -21.49
N ASP A 565 17.50 16.65 -20.37
CA ASP A 565 18.33 17.73 -19.82
C ASP A 565 19.50 17.20 -18.96
N VAL A 566 19.52 15.91 -18.62
CA VAL A 566 20.55 15.24 -17.80
C VAL A 566 21.07 13.99 -18.53
N PRO A 567 21.93 14.14 -19.55
CA PRO A 567 22.34 13.03 -20.40
C PRO A 567 23.21 12.00 -19.68
N LEU A 568 23.08 10.72 -20.08
CA LEU A 568 23.98 9.64 -19.66
C LEU A 568 25.33 9.75 -20.40
N VAL A 569 26.40 9.87 -19.63
CA VAL A 569 27.78 9.96 -20.12
C VAL A 569 28.35 8.56 -20.32
N THR A 570 28.88 8.31 -21.53
CA THR A 570 29.46 7.02 -21.93
C THR A 570 30.84 7.15 -22.58
N LYS A 571 31.39 8.38 -22.61
CA LYS A 571 32.65 8.70 -23.28
C LYS A 571 33.42 9.77 -22.52
N ASP A 572 34.73 9.74 -22.67
CA ASP A 572 35.61 10.79 -22.17
C ASP A 572 35.18 12.15 -22.69
N GLY A 573 35.19 13.15 -21.81
CA GLY A 573 34.89 14.51 -22.21
C GLY A 573 34.80 15.48 -21.04
N THR A 574 34.77 16.76 -21.39
CA THR A 574 34.39 17.83 -20.46
C THR A 574 32.96 18.22 -20.74
N TYR A 575 32.11 18.05 -19.74
CA TYR A 575 30.69 18.34 -19.76
C TYR A 575 30.45 19.62 -18.98
N LYS A 576 29.62 20.50 -19.55
CA LYS A 576 29.17 21.70 -18.85
C LYS A 576 27.76 21.44 -18.34
N ILE A 577 27.57 21.56 -17.03
CA ILE A 577 26.28 21.42 -16.38
C ILE A 577 25.88 22.75 -15.75
N TYR A 578 24.61 23.10 -15.88
CA TYR A 578 24.00 24.34 -15.41
C TYR A 578 23.29 24.12 -14.08
N ALA A 579 23.14 25.18 -13.29
CA ALA A 579 22.49 25.10 -11.99
C ALA A 579 21.04 24.64 -12.15
N HIS A 580 20.68 23.52 -11.53
CA HIS A 580 19.36 22.90 -11.69
C HIS A 580 18.29 23.50 -10.75
N ASP A 581 18.72 24.16 -9.70
CA ASP A 581 17.92 24.74 -8.63
C ASP A 581 17.35 26.14 -8.98
N GLN A 582 17.15 26.40 -10.28
CA GLN A 582 16.68 27.68 -10.83
C GLN A 582 15.34 27.46 -11.55
N SER A 583 14.53 28.50 -11.70
CA SER A 583 13.22 28.40 -12.38
C SER A 583 13.27 28.30 -13.91
N ALA A 584 14.46 28.20 -14.50
CA ALA A 584 14.64 28.12 -15.95
C ALA A 584 15.81 27.22 -16.34
N ILE A 585 15.76 26.70 -17.56
CA ILE A 585 16.77 25.83 -18.15
C ILE A 585 17.58 26.62 -19.20
N GLU A 586 18.90 26.71 -19.03
CA GLU A 586 19.81 27.31 -20.03
C GLU A 586 20.66 26.29 -20.80
N GLY A 587 20.68 25.03 -20.35
CA GLY A 587 21.43 23.93 -20.94
C GLY A 587 21.29 22.68 -20.10
N ASN A 588 22.21 21.72 -20.28
CA ASN A 588 22.18 20.47 -19.52
C ASN A 588 22.23 20.77 -18.02
N LEU A 589 21.25 20.29 -17.25
CA LEU A 589 21.11 20.55 -15.82
C LEU A 589 22.04 19.69 -14.96
N GLY A 590 22.56 18.61 -15.55
CA GLY A 590 23.46 17.67 -14.91
C GLY A 590 24.01 16.66 -15.90
N ILE A 591 24.65 15.63 -15.37
CA ILE A 591 24.99 14.42 -16.13
C ILE A 591 24.69 13.19 -15.27
N ARG A 592 24.37 12.08 -15.94
CA ARG A 592 24.33 10.76 -15.33
C ARG A 592 25.58 9.99 -15.69
N VAL A 593 26.15 9.25 -14.74
CA VAL A 593 27.27 8.34 -14.98
C VAL A 593 26.96 6.99 -14.33
N ALA A 594 27.00 5.91 -15.09
CA ALA A 594 26.78 4.58 -14.54
C ALA A 594 27.98 4.15 -13.68
N ALA A 595 27.71 3.68 -12.47
CA ALA A 595 28.69 3.08 -11.59
C ALA A 595 29.24 1.78 -12.18
N GLY A 596 30.49 1.44 -11.87
CA GLY A 596 31.14 0.25 -12.44
C GLY A 596 30.56 -1.09 -11.95
N ASN A 597 29.72 -1.09 -10.92
CA ASN A 597 28.95 -2.28 -10.50
C ASN A 597 27.84 -2.66 -11.51
N GLY A 598 27.50 -1.78 -12.45
CA GLY A 598 26.38 -1.96 -13.37
C GLY A 598 25.00 -1.88 -12.70
N LYS A 599 24.95 -1.42 -11.45
CA LYS A 599 23.78 -1.39 -10.56
C LYS A 599 23.53 -0.03 -9.94
N SER A 600 24.26 1.03 -10.25
CA SER A 600 23.96 2.34 -9.68
C SER A 600 24.22 3.41 -10.72
N THR A 601 23.49 4.51 -10.62
CA THR A 601 23.71 5.69 -11.47
C THR A 601 24.00 6.90 -10.58
N TYR A 602 25.13 7.54 -10.83
CA TYR A 602 25.48 8.81 -10.21
C TYR A 602 24.82 9.96 -10.98
N TRP A 603 24.02 10.75 -10.30
CA TRP A 603 23.42 11.99 -10.78
C TRP A 603 24.27 13.16 -10.31
N VAL A 604 25.05 13.72 -11.23
CA VAL A 604 25.96 14.84 -10.96
C VAL A 604 25.21 16.13 -11.18
N GLU A 605 25.07 16.92 -10.12
CA GLU A 605 24.26 18.15 -10.12
C GLU A 605 25.03 19.37 -9.59
N TYR A 606 24.67 20.54 -10.11
CA TYR A 606 25.20 21.83 -9.68
C TYR A 606 24.09 22.66 -9.04
N ARG A 607 24.40 23.28 -7.89
CA ARG A 607 23.49 24.14 -7.13
C ARG A 607 24.13 25.49 -6.86
N THR A 608 23.31 26.54 -6.83
CA THR A 608 23.74 27.90 -6.46
C THR A 608 22.79 28.63 -5.51
N LYS A 609 21.72 27.99 -5.05
CA LYS A 609 20.81 28.46 -3.99
C LYS A 609 21.08 27.74 -2.66
N ASP A 610 20.28 28.10 -1.66
CA ASP A 610 20.09 27.36 -0.40
C ASP A 610 21.38 27.09 0.40
N GLY A 611 22.36 27.99 0.26
CA GLY A 611 23.62 27.91 0.99
C GLY A 611 24.58 26.82 0.52
N ALA A 612 24.29 26.16 -0.62
CA ALA A 612 25.18 25.16 -1.20
C ALA A 612 26.53 25.77 -1.60
N ASN A 613 27.61 24.99 -1.48
CA ASN A 613 28.91 25.43 -1.96
C ASN A 613 28.93 25.49 -3.49
N THR A 614 29.08 26.72 -4.01
CA THR A 614 29.07 26.98 -5.45
C THR A 614 30.36 26.59 -6.17
N ASP A 615 31.38 26.14 -5.45
CA ASP A 615 32.68 25.71 -5.98
C ASP A 615 32.80 24.19 -6.17
N GLY A 616 31.69 23.46 -6.17
CA GLY A 616 31.68 22.01 -6.41
C GLY A 616 30.40 21.49 -7.07
N VAL A 617 30.35 20.17 -7.27
CA VAL A 617 29.15 19.45 -7.70
C VAL A 617 28.70 18.48 -6.63
N GLN A 618 27.40 18.32 -6.49
CA GLN A 618 26.80 17.29 -5.64
C GLN A 618 26.55 16.03 -6.45
N ILE A 619 26.51 14.91 -5.77
CA ILE A 619 26.31 13.60 -6.36
C ILE A 619 25.15 12.95 -5.61
N ASN A 620 24.05 12.71 -6.30
CA ASN A 620 23.00 11.84 -5.77
C ASN A 620 23.15 10.46 -6.42
N ILE A 621 23.05 9.41 -5.61
CA ILE A 621 23.10 8.03 -6.09
C ILE A 621 21.66 7.53 -6.25
N ALA A 622 21.40 7.00 -7.43
CA ALA A 622 20.26 6.14 -7.70
C ALA A 622 20.76 4.70 -7.71
N GLU A 623 20.34 3.88 -6.75
CA GLU A 623 20.65 2.45 -6.75
C GLU A 623 19.68 1.68 -7.66
N TYR A 624 20.19 0.65 -8.35
CA TYR A 624 19.44 -0.40 -9.01
C TYR A 624 19.49 -1.64 -8.12
N VAL A 625 18.30 -2.08 -7.78
CA VAL A 625 18.01 -3.25 -6.96
C VAL A 625 18.39 -4.55 -7.69
N THR A 626 19.03 -5.49 -7.00
CA THR A 626 19.53 -6.74 -7.60
C THR A 626 18.42 -7.77 -7.86
N GLU A 627 18.66 -8.78 -8.72
CA GLU A 627 17.72 -9.88 -9.07
C GLU A 627 17.21 -10.75 -7.87
N ASN A 628 17.63 -10.47 -6.63
CA ASN A 628 17.16 -11.13 -5.40
C ASN A 628 16.84 -10.08 -4.30
N ASP A 629 15.97 -9.12 -4.61
CA ASP A 629 15.44 -8.22 -3.59
C ASP A 629 14.05 -8.69 -3.13
N THR A 630 13.84 -8.63 -1.82
CA THR A 630 12.67 -9.12 -1.08
C THR A 630 12.01 -7.99 -0.27
N ARG A 631 12.23 -6.72 -0.65
CA ARG A 631 11.60 -5.57 0.01
C ARG A 631 10.18 -5.36 -0.50
N GLU A 632 9.24 -5.20 0.42
CA GLU A 632 7.80 -5.38 0.16
C GLU A 632 7.07 -4.11 -0.32
N TYR A 633 7.46 -2.86 0.05
CA TYR A 633 6.81 -1.64 -0.52
C TYR A 633 7.69 -0.39 -0.72
N TYR A 634 7.32 0.35 -1.80
CA TYR A 634 7.63 1.72 -2.23
C TYR A 634 9.08 2.07 -2.70
N TYR A 635 9.19 2.68 -3.90
CA TYR A 635 10.39 2.60 -4.76
C TYR A 635 11.41 3.76 -4.62
N ASP A 636 12.69 3.38 -4.68
CA ASP A 636 13.97 4.09 -4.79
C ASP A 636 14.21 5.41 -4.02
N THR A 637 15.04 5.29 -2.98
CA THR A 637 15.64 6.39 -2.22
C THR A 637 16.78 7.06 -2.99
N SER A 638 16.80 8.40 -2.97
CA SER A 638 17.97 9.19 -3.35
C SER A 638 18.97 9.27 -2.20
N TYR A 639 20.25 9.02 -2.47
CA TYR A 639 21.32 9.23 -1.50
C TYR A 639 22.22 10.38 -1.92
N LEU A 640 22.23 11.48 -1.17
CA LEU A 640 23.26 12.49 -1.28
C LEU A 640 24.57 11.88 -0.79
N LEU A 641 25.53 11.75 -1.69
CA LEU A 641 26.85 11.24 -1.37
C LEU A 641 27.70 12.35 -0.79
N ASP A 642 28.10 12.20 0.47
CA ASP A 642 29.09 13.05 1.08
C ASP A 642 30.49 12.61 0.66
N MET A 643 31.19 13.51 -0.04
CA MET A 643 32.50 13.24 -0.64
C MET A 643 33.67 13.57 0.30
N THR A 644 33.38 13.98 1.53
CA THR A 644 34.36 14.23 2.58
C THR A 644 34.47 13.01 3.51
N PRO A 645 35.58 12.24 3.45
CA PRO A 645 35.68 11.02 4.22
C PRO A 645 35.54 11.26 5.73
N GLY A 646 34.57 10.59 6.36
CA GLY A 646 34.39 10.56 7.82
C GLY A 646 33.63 11.77 8.39
N SER A 647 33.04 12.62 7.56
CA SER A 647 32.21 13.77 7.98
C SER A 647 30.96 13.35 8.76
N ILE A 648 30.48 12.12 8.55
CA ILE A 648 29.32 11.56 9.26
C ILE A 648 29.67 11.05 10.67
N SER A 649 30.95 10.73 10.92
CA SER A 649 31.39 10.00 12.12
C SER A 649 31.69 10.88 13.35
N GLU A 650 31.62 12.21 13.26
CA GLU A 650 32.22 13.11 14.26
C GLU A 650 31.31 13.62 15.40
N PHE A 651 30.06 13.15 15.58
CA PHE A 651 29.20 13.67 16.65
C PHE A 651 28.61 12.65 17.65
N GLU A 652 29.02 12.77 18.91
CA GLU A 652 28.29 12.28 20.10
C GLU A 652 27.40 13.42 20.65
N GLY A 653 26.13 13.45 20.26
CA GLY A 653 25.10 14.28 20.90
C GLY A 653 24.24 15.10 19.93
N ASP A 654 22.94 14.78 19.96
CA ASP A 654 21.82 15.29 19.12
C ASP A 654 21.77 14.72 17.68
N PRO A 655 20.92 13.69 17.41
CA PRO A 655 20.77 13.09 16.09
C PRO A 655 20.17 14.03 15.03
N TRP A 656 19.60 15.18 15.41
CA TRP A 656 18.95 16.10 14.49
C TRP A 656 19.80 17.33 14.12
N ASN A 657 20.98 17.51 14.73
CA ASN A 657 21.75 18.76 14.62
C ASN A 657 23.27 18.58 14.46
N GLY A 658 23.75 17.35 14.19
CA GLY A 658 25.17 16.97 14.32
C GLY A 658 25.93 16.59 13.06
N TYR A 659 25.28 16.34 11.92
CA TYR A 659 25.97 15.90 10.70
C TYR A 659 26.31 17.08 9.78
N ASP A 660 27.58 17.26 9.44
CA ASP A 660 28.02 18.30 8.51
C ASP A 660 28.00 17.76 7.08
N MET A 661 26.88 17.95 6.38
CA MET A 661 26.72 17.63 4.95
C MET A 661 26.98 18.84 4.03
N LYS A 662 27.48 19.95 4.58
CA LYS A 662 27.60 21.21 3.84
C LYS A 662 28.84 21.26 2.95
N ASP A 663 29.78 20.33 3.14
CA ASP A 663 30.97 20.11 2.34
C ASP A 663 30.91 18.80 1.54
N ALA A 664 29.69 18.29 1.32
CA ALA A 664 29.46 17.08 0.54
C ALA A 664 29.95 17.20 -0.91
N GLU A 665 30.18 18.40 -1.46
CA GLU A 665 30.49 18.60 -2.87
C GLU A 665 31.89 18.16 -3.33
N LEU A 666 31.96 17.70 -4.58
CA LEU A 666 33.21 17.57 -5.31
C LEU A 666 33.76 18.95 -5.72
N VAL A 667 34.59 19.54 -4.86
CA VAL A 667 35.15 20.87 -5.10
C VAL A 667 36.10 20.94 -6.31
N ILE A 668 36.18 22.13 -6.92
CA ILE A 668 37.03 22.42 -8.08
C ILE A 668 38.49 21.98 -7.84
N GLY A 669 39.04 21.29 -8.84
CA GLY A 669 40.42 20.82 -8.86
C GLY A 669 40.63 19.48 -8.16
N LYS A 670 39.58 18.87 -7.61
CA LYS A 670 39.61 17.51 -7.07
C LYS A 670 39.10 16.51 -8.11
N SER A 671 39.61 15.29 -7.99
CA SER A 671 39.26 14.15 -8.83
C SER A 671 38.96 12.97 -7.93
N TYR A 672 37.88 12.25 -8.21
CA TYR A 672 37.60 10.98 -7.55
C TYR A 672 37.27 9.92 -8.58
N LYS A 673 37.65 8.69 -8.25
CA LYS A 673 37.49 7.52 -9.09
C LYS A 673 36.34 6.69 -8.55
N ASP A 674 35.50 6.21 -9.45
CA ASP A 674 34.52 5.15 -9.17
C ASP A 674 35.20 3.99 -8.41
N LYS A 675 34.55 3.48 -7.37
CA LYS A 675 35.00 2.38 -6.52
C LYS A 675 35.32 1.13 -7.33
N TRP A 676 34.48 0.83 -8.31
CA TRP A 676 34.68 -0.29 -9.24
C TRP A 676 35.61 0.05 -10.41
N GLY A 677 36.06 1.30 -10.47
CA GLY A 677 37.07 1.79 -11.38
C GLY A 677 36.59 2.09 -12.79
N ALA A 678 35.28 2.23 -13.02
CA ALA A 678 34.71 2.45 -14.36
C ALA A 678 34.92 3.88 -14.90
N PHE A 679 35.09 4.87 -14.03
CA PHE A 679 35.34 6.25 -14.45
C PHE A 679 36.10 7.07 -13.38
N THR A 680 36.58 8.25 -13.78
CA THR A 680 37.05 9.33 -12.89
C THR A 680 36.27 10.60 -13.21
N ILE A 681 35.77 11.29 -12.18
CA ILE A 681 35.17 12.63 -12.32
C ILE A 681 36.14 13.67 -11.74
N THR A 682 36.33 14.78 -12.47
CA THR A 682 37.12 15.94 -12.02
C THR A 682 36.34 17.24 -12.23
N THR A 683 36.09 17.98 -11.17
CA THR A 683 35.49 19.32 -11.26
C THR A 683 36.54 20.34 -11.70
N LYS A 684 36.28 21.10 -12.77
CA LYS A 684 37.29 21.93 -13.45
C LYS A 684 37.19 23.41 -13.10
N ARG A 685 36.04 24.03 -13.35
CA ARG A 685 35.82 25.47 -13.17
C ARG A 685 34.34 25.82 -13.27
N THR A 686 33.97 26.95 -12.68
CA THR A 686 32.65 27.56 -12.81
C THR A 686 32.63 28.73 -13.79
N GLY A 687 31.44 29.16 -14.18
CA GLY A 687 31.22 30.40 -14.91
C GLY A 687 29.74 30.78 -14.98
N GLY A 688 29.45 31.84 -15.71
CA GLY A 688 28.10 32.42 -15.74
C GLY A 688 27.86 33.38 -14.58
N THR A 689 26.57 33.59 -14.25
CA THR A 689 26.15 34.48 -13.15
C THR A 689 25.56 33.62 -12.03
N LEU A 690 26.23 33.56 -10.88
CA LEU A 690 25.75 32.79 -9.71
C LEU A 690 24.34 33.21 -9.29
N GLY A 691 23.53 32.24 -8.83
CA GLY A 691 22.14 32.46 -8.44
C GLY A 691 21.21 32.70 -9.63
N THR A 692 21.59 32.24 -10.82
CA THR A 692 20.75 32.31 -12.03
C THR A 692 20.87 31.01 -12.81
N ALA A 693 19.90 30.72 -13.69
CA ALA A 693 19.92 29.59 -14.61
C ALA A 693 21.18 29.53 -15.49
N GLY A 694 21.85 30.66 -15.71
CA GLY A 694 23.08 30.74 -16.48
C GLY A 694 24.36 30.46 -15.70
N ALA A 695 24.29 30.17 -14.40
CA ALA A 695 25.42 29.64 -13.64
C ALA A 695 25.73 28.21 -14.10
N TRP A 696 26.99 27.88 -14.30
CA TRP A 696 27.41 26.55 -14.74
C TRP A 696 28.76 26.14 -14.16
N ILE A 697 29.01 24.84 -14.18
CA ILE A 697 30.27 24.20 -13.81
C ILE A 697 30.69 23.18 -14.87
N GLU A 698 32.00 23.11 -15.14
CA GLU A 698 32.58 22.12 -16.05
C GLU A 698 33.12 20.93 -15.25
N VAL A 699 32.69 19.74 -15.65
CA VAL A 699 33.06 18.45 -15.08
C VAL A 699 33.71 17.60 -16.17
N GLU A 700 34.93 17.16 -15.93
CA GLU A 700 35.63 16.22 -16.80
C GLU A 700 35.35 14.79 -16.33
N VAL A 701 34.92 13.94 -17.26
CA VAL A 701 34.70 12.51 -17.03
C VAL A 701 35.68 11.74 -17.91
N GLU A 702 36.45 10.85 -17.30
CA GLU A 702 37.33 9.88 -17.97
C GLU A 702 36.78 8.48 -17.72
N MET A 703 36.42 7.74 -18.78
CA MET A 703 35.93 6.37 -18.69
C MET A 703 37.12 5.38 -18.77
N HIS A 704 37.08 4.28 -18.01
CA HIS A 704 38.20 3.32 -17.91
C HIS A 704 37.85 1.90 -18.36
#